data_AF-A0A933SJR9-F1
#
_entry.id   AF-A0A933SJR9-F1
#
_cell.length_a   1.000
_cell.length_b   1.000
_cell.length_c   1.000
_cell.angle_alpha   90.00
_cell.angle_beta   90.00
_cell.angle_gamma   90.00
#
_symmetry.space_group_name_H-M   'P 1'
#
loop_
_entity.id
_entity.type
_entity.pdbx_description
1 polymer ?
#
loop_
_entity_poly.entity_id
_entity_poly.type
_entity_poly.pdbx_seq_one_letter_code
_entity_poly.pdbx_strand_id
1 'polypeptide(L)'
;MKRKILLVLFVSFSILGIIFSNFHAEAQKTGDGALKGHVADASKQPAAKATVYLIPASDIEAMAKTKIEIKRDSKNDEPLEDNLAANKDKYTKAITDAKGNFTISKIADGKYFIYVEPSDKNYLPGGDKSKKSMDASELRGKTIKIHISGNPSLNATYVGSSKCLLCHKAYETEKKTLHKLGIRADGKDSKLQDSSDFPEFDNGLKKLEAGIKFYFNNFDKDRGFDKYMVSEKMPSDPASVSFTASFYKDSDGKLKFKTENLKDSSDPARTYTIDLTYGGGLYKQRYLFKVGKNYFPFLQFNTMGDESFGDRTRKPWRDYHADWLYNEETRKLTDPPKKKSFEAECASCHYTGYTLKHEGDDYIAGAVNDPNGELDIDGDGIPNELNIGCEVCHGPGSEHVKAPIAKRAITIVSPGKLSPERSSIICGQCHSRPLGVTNNEQPINKDYKMMLPGMSRNEFLLNYTSREDAGEKDYWPDGIHSKSHHQQYTDFIKSKKYRNGNQILSCTDCHNPHGMTGFKHQMRADVRDDKNSLCTTCHKENSDIKKHMQAKIGFAEKGIINCIDCHAAKTMQTGAGFGKGLTGKDGKNYWMNDITSHIFDVPRKDNIGVKGVEPGKAMPIPYTNVCGKCHKADGL
;
A
#
# COMPACT_ATOMS: atom_id res chain seq x y z
N MET A 1 89.27 -7.49 2.35
CA MET A 1 88.56 -8.19 3.44
C MET A 1 88.03 -7.18 4.45
N LYS A 2 86.76 -7.35 4.86
CA LYS A 2 86.11 -6.82 6.08
C LYS A 2 85.79 -5.31 6.18
N ARG A 3 84.48 -5.05 6.04
CA ARG A 3 83.58 -4.12 6.77
C ARG A 3 84.21 -3.03 7.64
N LYS A 4 83.75 -1.79 7.47
CA LYS A 4 83.34 -0.92 8.60
C LYS A 4 82.18 0.02 8.21
N ILE A 5 81.39 0.28 9.24
CA ILE A 5 80.25 1.18 9.44
C ILE A 5 80.60 2.64 9.12
N LEU A 6 79.66 3.41 8.57
CA LEU A 6 79.46 4.81 8.98
C LEU A 6 78.06 5.34 8.62
N LEU A 7 77.34 5.74 9.67
CA LEU A 7 76.20 6.64 9.65
C LEU A 7 76.78 8.08 9.70
N VAL A 8 76.28 9.04 8.92
CA VAL A 8 76.06 10.45 9.33
C VAL A 8 75.35 11.22 8.20
N LEU A 9 74.44 12.07 8.68
CA LEU A 9 73.45 12.97 8.09
C LEU A 9 73.92 14.02 7.07
N PHE A 10 72.94 14.39 6.23
CA PHE A 10 72.56 15.70 5.69
C PHE A 10 73.62 16.62 5.07
N VAL A 11 73.37 17.06 3.83
CA VAL A 11 73.03 18.47 3.52
C VAL A 11 72.21 18.51 2.22
N SER A 12 71.14 19.30 2.28
CA SER A 12 70.19 19.62 1.19
C SER A 12 70.85 20.48 0.11
N PHE A 13 70.62 20.17 -1.17
CA PHE A 13 70.83 21.11 -2.26
C PHE A 13 69.70 20.98 -3.29
N SER A 14 68.94 22.07 -3.39
CA SER A 14 67.89 22.33 -4.37
C SER A 14 68.44 22.29 -5.78
N ILE A 15 67.80 21.54 -6.69
CA ILE A 15 68.00 21.66 -8.13
C ILE A 15 66.64 21.79 -8.82
N LEU A 16 66.50 22.90 -9.53
CA LEU A 16 65.45 23.25 -10.48
C LEU A 16 65.21 22.10 -11.47
N GLY A 17 63.99 21.57 -11.49
CA GLY A 17 63.47 20.71 -12.55
C GLY A 17 62.46 21.47 -13.39
N ILE A 18 62.82 21.72 -14.65
CA ILE A 18 62.00 22.36 -15.69
C ILE A 18 60.74 21.52 -15.93
N ILE A 19 59.56 22.08 -15.64
CA ILE A 19 58.26 21.48 -15.96
C ILE A 19 57.95 21.78 -17.43
N PHE A 20 58.04 20.76 -18.28
CA PHE A 20 57.39 20.78 -19.59
C PHE A 20 55.88 20.69 -19.38
N SER A 21 55.19 21.80 -19.60
CA SER A 21 53.74 21.89 -19.67
C SER A 21 53.27 21.33 -21.01
N ASN A 22 53.00 20.02 -21.04
CA ASN A 22 52.16 19.43 -22.09
C ASN A 22 50.71 19.80 -21.78
N PHE A 23 50.25 20.94 -22.32
CA PHE A 23 48.83 21.20 -22.51
C PHE A 23 48.30 20.22 -23.56
N HIS A 24 47.93 19.01 -23.15
CA HIS A 24 46.90 18.27 -23.87
C HIS A 24 45.58 18.96 -23.55
N ALA A 25 45.17 19.87 -24.44
CA ALA A 25 43.78 20.27 -24.54
C ALA A 25 42.98 19.02 -24.91
N GLU A 26 42.50 18.30 -23.91
CA GLU A 26 41.51 17.26 -24.08
C GLU A 26 40.20 17.95 -24.43
N ALA A 27 40.03 18.21 -25.73
CA ALA A 27 38.77 18.67 -26.28
C ALA A 27 37.73 17.60 -25.98
N GLN A 28 36.96 17.84 -24.91
CA GLN A 28 35.76 17.11 -24.57
C GLN A 28 34.80 17.21 -25.77
N LYS A 29 34.78 16.17 -26.61
CA LYS A 29 33.76 15.99 -27.64
C LYS A 29 32.42 15.86 -26.93
N THR A 30 31.75 17.00 -26.73
CA THR A 30 30.32 17.03 -26.42
C THR A 30 29.61 16.29 -27.56
N GLY A 31 28.94 15.17 -27.24
CA GLY A 31 28.44 14.27 -28.27
C GLY A 31 27.34 14.91 -29.12
N ASP A 32 27.64 15.16 -30.39
CA ASP A 32 26.78 15.72 -31.45
C ASP A 32 25.62 14.80 -31.91
N GLY A 33 25.26 13.78 -31.13
CA GLY A 33 24.22 12.84 -31.50
C GLY A 33 22.83 13.32 -31.08
N ALA A 34 21.97 13.69 -32.03
CA ALA A 34 20.55 13.96 -31.73
C ALA A 34 19.84 12.69 -31.24
N LEU A 35 19.05 12.80 -30.17
CA LEU A 35 18.11 11.75 -29.76
C LEU A 35 16.89 11.81 -30.67
N LYS A 36 16.57 10.71 -31.33
CA LYS A 36 15.32 10.54 -32.07
C LYS A 36 14.39 9.64 -31.27
N GLY A 37 13.09 9.79 -31.47
CA GLY A 37 12.19 8.80 -30.92
C GLY A 37 10.77 8.89 -31.46
N HIS A 38 9.96 7.96 -30.97
CA HIS A 38 8.56 7.81 -31.36
C HIS A 38 7.71 7.54 -30.12
N VAL A 39 6.64 8.32 -29.98
CA VAL A 39 5.66 8.19 -28.89
C VAL A 39 4.36 7.61 -29.46
N ALA A 40 3.91 6.50 -28.88
CA ALA A 40 2.68 5.83 -29.28
C ALA A 40 1.99 5.13 -28.11
N ASP A 41 0.77 4.65 -28.30
CA ASP A 41 0.08 3.79 -27.33
C ASP A 41 0.34 2.29 -27.56
N ALA A 42 -0.31 1.42 -26.77
CA ALA A 42 -0.19 -0.04 -26.93
C ALA A 42 -0.71 -0.56 -28.28
N SER A 43 -1.67 0.15 -28.87
CA SER A 43 -2.25 -0.17 -30.18
C SER A 43 -1.42 0.44 -31.32
N LYS A 44 -0.26 1.02 -31.02
CA LYS A 44 0.67 1.68 -31.94
C LYS A 44 0.10 2.95 -32.58
N GLN A 45 -0.91 3.56 -31.98
CA GLN A 45 -1.40 4.86 -32.44
C GLN A 45 -0.40 5.94 -32.03
N PRO A 46 0.03 6.82 -32.96
CA PRO A 46 0.99 7.86 -32.66
C PRO A 46 0.38 8.94 -31.77
N ALA A 47 1.12 9.36 -30.76
CA ALA A 47 0.74 10.50 -29.92
C ALA A 47 1.28 11.79 -30.57
N ALA A 48 0.44 12.47 -31.35
CA ALA A 48 0.80 13.71 -32.01
C ALA A 48 0.85 14.91 -31.04
N LYS A 49 1.75 15.87 -31.32
CA LYS A 49 1.93 17.11 -30.54
C LYS A 49 2.18 16.91 -29.04
N ALA A 50 2.56 15.71 -28.61
CA ALA A 50 2.98 15.45 -27.24
C ALA A 50 4.35 16.08 -27.00
N THR A 51 4.57 16.63 -25.81
CA THR A 51 5.88 17.20 -25.45
C THR A 51 6.68 16.16 -24.68
N VAL A 52 7.87 15.84 -25.19
CA VAL A 52 8.84 14.93 -24.56
C VAL A 52 9.88 15.77 -23.83
N TYR A 53 9.95 15.63 -22.52
CA TYR A 53 10.89 16.31 -21.64
C TYR A 53 12.04 15.39 -21.22
N LEU A 54 13.24 15.97 -21.15
CA LEU A 54 14.37 15.39 -20.42
C LEU A 54 14.49 16.11 -19.07
N ILE A 55 13.99 15.48 -18.01
CA ILE A 55 14.04 16.00 -16.64
C ILE A 55 15.39 15.58 -16.01
N PRO A 56 16.26 16.52 -15.60
CA PRO A 56 17.53 16.17 -14.97
C PRO A 56 17.35 15.36 -13.68
N ALA A 57 18.06 14.24 -13.56
CA ALA A 57 18.07 13.43 -12.35
C ALA A 57 18.56 14.21 -11.12
N SER A 58 19.44 15.19 -11.32
CA SER A 58 19.94 16.08 -10.27
C SER A 58 18.84 16.87 -9.57
N ASP A 59 17.75 17.19 -10.27
CA ASP A 59 16.64 17.96 -9.72
C ASP A 59 15.80 17.08 -8.80
N ILE A 60 15.62 15.80 -9.19
CA ILE A 60 15.00 14.77 -8.33
C ILE A 60 15.86 14.54 -7.07
N GLU A 61 17.18 14.48 -7.22
CA GLU A 61 18.12 14.33 -6.10
C GLU A 61 18.14 15.55 -5.18
N ALA A 62 18.01 16.75 -5.73
CA ALA A 62 17.89 17.98 -4.96
C ALA A 62 16.58 17.98 -4.15
N MET A 63 15.46 17.61 -4.79
CA MET A 63 14.17 17.45 -4.11
C MET A 63 14.25 16.40 -2.99
N ALA A 64 14.90 15.26 -3.23
CA ALA A 64 15.03 14.17 -2.26
C ALA A 64 15.76 14.55 -0.96
N LYS A 65 16.54 15.64 -0.96
CA LYS A 65 17.21 16.19 0.23
C LYS A 65 16.27 16.99 1.13
N THR A 66 15.08 17.33 0.65
CA THR A 66 14.06 18.06 1.42
C THR A 66 13.10 17.09 2.12
N LYS A 67 12.51 17.51 3.24
CA LYS A 67 11.42 16.76 3.87
C LYS A 67 10.20 16.79 2.94
N ILE A 68 9.63 15.63 2.62
CA ILE A 68 8.40 15.56 1.82
C ILE A 68 7.24 16.25 2.55
N GLU A 69 6.48 17.06 1.82
CA GLU A 69 5.26 17.70 2.31
C GLU A 69 4.05 16.92 1.80
N ILE A 70 3.34 16.24 2.71
CA ILE A 70 2.16 15.44 2.38
C ILE A 70 0.93 16.34 2.58
N LYS A 71 0.64 17.17 1.58
CA LYS A 71 -0.48 18.12 1.60
C LYS A 71 -0.93 18.49 0.18
N ARG A 72 -2.08 19.13 0.05
CA ARG A 72 -2.53 19.73 -1.21
C ARG A 72 -1.55 20.81 -1.67
N ASP A 73 -1.37 20.91 -2.98
CA ASP A 73 -0.48 21.86 -3.66
C ASP A 73 0.96 21.81 -3.14
N SER A 74 1.38 20.64 -2.69
CA SER A 74 2.78 20.36 -2.42
C SER A 74 3.60 20.52 -3.70
N LYS A 75 4.87 20.89 -3.52
CA LYS A 75 5.82 21.10 -4.62
C LYS A 75 6.98 20.10 -4.57
N ASN A 76 6.88 19.08 -3.72
CA ASN A 76 7.99 18.16 -3.48
C ASN A 76 7.58 16.70 -3.20
N ASP A 77 6.39 16.30 -3.61
CA ASP A 77 5.80 14.97 -3.39
C ASP A 77 5.41 14.24 -4.68
N GLU A 78 5.51 14.88 -5.85
CA GLU A 78 5.40 14.25 -7.17
C GLU A 78 6.71 14.46 -7.94
N PRO A 79 7.69 13.53 -7.85
CA PRO A 79 9.07 13.78 -8.24
C PRO A 79 9.26 14.30 -9.67
N LEU A 80 8.56 13.77 -10.67
CA LEU A 80 8.69 14.25 -12.05
C LEU A 80 7.77 15.45 -12.30
N GLU A 81 6.52 15.37 -11.86
CA GLU A 81 5.51 16.40 -12.16
C GLU A 81 5.79 17.74 -11.47
N ASP A 82 6.22 17.75 -10.21
CA ASP A 82 6.56 18.98 -9.49
C ASP A 82 7.82 19.64 -10.06
N ASN A 83 8.84 18.84 -10.36
CA ASN A 83 10.06 19.35 -10.99
C ASN A 83 9.79 19.90 -12.39
N LEU A 84 8.95 19.21 -13.16
CA LEU A 84 8.50 19.67 -14.46
C LEU A 84 7.72 20.99 -14.34
N ALA A 85 6.76 21.08 -13.42
CA ALA A 85 5.99 22.30 -13.19
C ALA A 85 6.87 23.50 -12.83
N ALA A 86 7.91 23.28 -12.00
CA ALA A 86 8.83 24.34 -11.58
C ALA A 86 9.83 24.80 -12.67
N ASN A 87 10.13 23.95 -13.66
CA ASN A 87 11.25 24.17 -14.59
C ASN A 87 10.89 23.94 -16.08
N LYS A 88 9.62 23.88 -16.43
CA LYS A 88 9.10 23.53 -17.76
C LYS A 88 9.74 24.31 -18.92
N ASP A 89 10.10 25.57 -18.70
CA ASP A 89 10.71 26.44 -19.71
C ASP A 89 12.22 26.27 -19.85
N LYS A 90 12.86 25.68 -18.84
CA LYS A 90 14.31 25.44 -18.80
C LYS A 90 14.68 24.05 -19.31
N TYR A 91 13.80 23.07 -19.17
CA TYR A 91 14.09 21.69 -19.55
C TYR A 91 14.16 21.51 -21.07
N THR A 92 15.16 20.73 -21.48
CA THR A 92 15.31 20.25 -22.85
C THR A 92 14.08 19.45 -23.23
N LYS A 93 13.44 19.82 -24.34
CA LYS A 93 12.19 19.21 -24.79
C LYS A 93 12.08 19.16 -26.32
N ALA A 94 11.22 18.28 -26.81
CA ALA A 94 10.79 18.25 -28.20
C ALA A 94 9.29 17.94 -28.29
N ILE A 95 8.65 18.40 -29.36
CA ILE A 95 7.23 18.14 -29.63
C ILE A 95 7.15 17.08 -30.72
N THR A 96 6.27 16.10 -30.56
CA THR A 96 6.06 15.05 -31.57
C THR A 96 5.31 15.58 -32.80
N ASP A 97 5.70 15.08 -33.98
CA ASP A 97 4.97 15.32 -35.23
C ASP A 97 3.64 14.54 -35.29
N ALA A 98 2.91 14.67 -36.40
CA ALA A 98 1.64 13.96 -36.61
C ALA A 98 1.78 12.42 -36.61
N LYS A 99 3.00 11.91 -36.81
CA LYS A 99 3.34 10.49 -36.77
C LYS A 99 3.97 10.11 -35.42
N GLY A 100 3.92 10.96 -34.40
CA GLY A 100 4.45 10.69 -33.07
C GLY A 100 5.97 10.76 -32.96
N ASN A 101 6.69 11.20 -34.00
CA ASN A 101 8.15 11.26 -33.98
C ASN A 101 8.66 12.57 -33.38
N PHE A 102 9.77 12.52 -32.65
CA PHE A 102 10.44 13.70 -32.11
C PHE A 102 11.95 13.63 -32.32
N THR A 103 12.61 14.78 -32.20
CA THR A 103 14.09 14.88 -32.21
C THR A 103 14.55 15.92 -31.20
N ILE A 104 15.49 15.55 -30.32
CA ILE A 104 16.18 16.44 -29.39
C ILE A 104 17.64 16.54 -29.83
N SER A 105 18.02 17.68 -30.39
CA SER A 105 19.32 17.85 -31.06
C SER A 105 20.50 18.07 -30.12
N LYS A 106 20.27 18.63 -28.92
CA LYS A 106 21.32 18.93 -27.94
C LYS A 106 20.93 18.36 -26.58
N ILE A 107 21.78 17.50 -26.05
CA ILE A 107 21.62 16.91 -24.72
C ILE A 107 22.92 17.20 -23.98
N ALA A 108 22.85 17.96 -22.88
CA ALA A 108 24.01 18.24 -22.04
C ALA A 108 24.43 16.99 -21.25
N ASP A 109 25.67 16.94 -20.76
CA ASP A 109 26.12 15.83 -19.92
C ASP A 109 25.27 15.75 -18.64
N GLY A 110 25.03 14.53 -18.16
CA GLY A 110 24.17 14.27 -17.01
C GLY A 110 23.24 13.08 -17.23
N LYS A 111 22.35 12.84 -16.26
CA LYS A 111 21.32 11.81 -16.28
C LYS A 111 19.94 12.43 -16.39
N TYR A 112 19.06 11.81 -17.16
CA TYR A 112 17.71 12.35 -17.42
C TYR A 112 16.63 11.28 -17.29
N PHE A 113 15.51 11.65 -16.69
CA PHE A 113 14.25 10.95 -16.84
C PHE A 113 13.53 11.45 -18.09
N ILE A 114 12.87 10.54 -18.81
CA ILE A 114 12.10 10.89 -20.01
C ILE A 114 10.63 10.92 -19.63
N TYR A 115 10.01 12.09 -19.74
CA TYR A 115 8.61 12.30 -19.39
C TYR A 115 7.84 12.82 -20.60
N VAL A 116 6.70 12.22 -20.89
CA VAL A 116 5.80 12.65 -21.96
C VAL A 116 4.61 13.37 -21.36
N GLU A 117 4.38 14.61 -21.79
CA GLU A 117 3.16 15.37 -21.55
C GLU A 117 2.30 15.32 -22.83
N PRO A 118 1.21 14.52 -22.86
CA PRO A 118 0.32 14.46 -24.00
C PRO A 118 -0.40 15.80 -24.25
N SER A 119 -0.69 16.10 -25.51
CA SER A 119 -1.57 17.24 -25.87
C SER A 119 -3.05 16.86 -25.92
N ASP A 120 -3.35 15.56 -26.00
CA ASP A 120 -4.69 14.99 -26.05
C ASP A 120 -5.04 14.40 -24.69
N LYS A 121 -6.21 14.76 -24.16
CA LYS A 121 -6.80 14.24 -22.92
C LYS A 121 -7.10 12.74 -22.95
N ASN A 122 -7.12 12.13 -24.13
CA ASN A 122 -7.29 10.69 -24.32
C ASN A 122 -6.03 9.89 -23.93
N TYR A 123 -4.92 10.56 -23.61
CA TYR A 123 -3.71 9.95 -23.09
C TYR A 123 -3.32 10.55 -21.73
N LEU A 124 -2.68 9.73 -20.91
CA LEU A 124 -2.21 10.15 -19.59
C LEU A 124 -0.71 10.48 -19.60
N PRO A 125 -0.26 11.46 -18.78
CA PRO A 125 1.14 11.82 -18.67
C PRO A 125 2.07 10.70 -18.16
N GLY A 126 3.34 10.79 -18.54
CA GLY A 126 4.41 9.87 -18.12
C GLY A 126 5.03 9.08 -19.28
N GLY A 127 4.74 7.79 -19.35
CA GLY A 127 5.30 6.85 -20.34
C GLY A 127 6.18 5.76 -19.73
N ASP A 128 6.33 4.65 -20.44
CA ASP A 128 7.09 3.45 -20.01
C ASP A 128 8.60 3.67 -19.81
N LYS A 129 9.13 4.84 -20.19
CA LYS A 129 10.52 5.27 -19.97
C LYS A 129 10.71 6.27 -18.82
N SER A 130 9.64 6.64 -18.12
CA SER A 130 9.70 7.65 -17.05
C SER A 130 10.30 7.16 -15.73
N LYS A 131 10.38 5.84 -15.50
CA LYS A 131 10.78 5.29 -14.19
C LYS A 131 12.29 5.28 -13.92
N LYS A 132 13.13 5.22 -14.96
CA LYS A 132 14.58 5.05 -14.81
C LYS A 132 15.31 6.15 -15.58
N SER A 133 16.26 6.81 -14.92
CA SER A 133 17.10 7.80 -15.56
C SER A 133 18.06 7.13 -16.55
N MET A 134 18.39 7.82 -17.63
CA MET A 134 19.39 7.40 -18.62
C MET A 134 20.51 8.44 -18.67
N ASP A 135 21.76 7.98 -18.76
CA ASP A 135 22.91 8.86 -18.98
C ASP A 135 22.81 9.52 -20.38
N ALA A 136 23.30 10.74 -20.52
CA ALA A 136 23.28 11.47 -21.79
C ALA A 136 23.96 10.67 -22.92
N SER A 137 24.99 9.88 -22.59
CA SER A 137 25.68 8.98 -23.52
C SER A 137 24.79 7.81 -24.00
N GLU A 138 23.80 7.40 -23.20
CA GLU A 138 22.79 6.40 -23.57
C GLU A 138 21.67 7.00 -24.44
N LEU A 139 21.58 8.33 -24.55
CA LEU A 139 20.55 9.03 -25.33
C LEU A 139 21.08 9.58 -26.65
N ARG A 140 22.28 10.16 -26.65
CA ARG A 140 22.85 10.84 -27.83
C ARG A 140 23.02 9.88 -29.00
N GLY A 141 22.45 10.26 -30.14
CA GLY A 141 22.51 9.47 -31.39
C GLY A 141 21.70 8.18 -31.34
N LYS A 142 20.85 7.99 -30.31
CA LYS A 142 19.98 6.82 -30.20
C LYS A 142 18.58 7.12 -30.74
N THR A 143 17.86 6.04 -31.02
CA THR A 143 16.42 6.09 -31.32
C THR A 143 15.67 5.33 -30.24
N ILE A 144 14.69 5.97 -29.61
CA ILE A 144 13.89 5.35 -28.54
C ILE A 144 12.41 5.27 -28.91
N LYS A 145 11.73 4.26 -28.36
CA LYS A 145 10.27 4.14 -28.42
C LYS A 145 9.72 4.34 -27.02
N ILE A 146 8.69 5.17 -26.91
CA ILE A 146 8.02 5.48 -25.65
C ILE A 146 6.56 5.09 -25.81
N HIS A 147 6.05 4.27 -24.90
CA HIS A 147 4.64 3.94 -24.85
C HIS A 147 3.93 4.70 -23.74
N ILE A 148 2.82 5.34 -24.07
CA ILE A 148 1.97 6.06 -23.11
C ILE A 148 0.66 5.31 -22.82
N SER A 149 0.04 5.62 -21.69
CA SER A 149 -1.26 5.07 -21.30
C SER A 149 -2.39 5.84 -21.98
N GLY A 150 -3.44 5.12 -22.40
CA GLY A 150 -4.72 5.74 -22.71
C GLY A 150 -5.43 6.25 -21.46
N ASN A 151 -6.53 6.96 -21.70
CA ASN A 151 -7.42 7.52 -20.70
C ASN A 151 -8.87 7.25 -21.12
N PRO A 152 -9.63 6.42 -20.38
CA PRO A 152 -11.05 6.25 -20.63
C PRO A 152 -11.79 7.59 -20.66
N SER A 153 -12.80 7.72 -21.52
CA SER A 153 -13.64 8.92 -21.48
C SER A 153 -14.48 8.97 -20.19
N LEU A 154 -14.96 10.16 -19.83
CA LEU A 154 -15.88 10.31 -18.68
C LEU A 154 -17.22 9.59 -18.87
N ASN A 155 -17.55 9.19 -20.11
CA ASN A 155 -18.76 8.42 -20.41
C ASN A 155 -18.54 6.90 -20.32
N ALA A 156 -17.30 6.45 -20.13
CA ALA A 156 -17.00 5.04 -20.00
C ALA A 156 -17.58 4.51 -18.68
N THR A 157 -18.35 3.43 -18.78
CA THR A 157 -18.89 2.67 -17.65
C THR A 157 -18.07 1.42 -17.36
N TYR A 158 -18.21 0.91 -16.13
CA TYR A 158 -17.63 -0.35 -15.69
C TYR A 158 -18.34 -1.54 -16.35
N VAL A 159 -17.62 -2.65 -16.56
CA VAL A 159 -18.14 -3.87 -17.21
C VAL A 159 -17.90 -5.16 -16.43
N GLY A 160 -17.15 -5.12 -15.33
CA GLY A 160 -16.84 -6.27 -14.46
C GLY A 160 -15.65 -7.10 -14.94
N SER A 161 -14.87 -7.68 -14.01
CA SER A 161 -13.70 -8.50 -14.34
C SER A 161 -14.02 -9.70 -15.24
N SER A 162 -15.22 -10.27 -15.19
CA SER A 162 -15.60 -11.38 -16.07
C SER A 162 -15.49 -11.00 -17.54
N LYS A 163 -15.88 -9.77 -17.91
CA LYS A 163 -15.73 -9.29 -19.29
C LYS A 163 -14.26 -9.14 -19.67
N CYS A 164 -13.43 -8.64 -18.75
CA CYS A 164 -11.99 -8.50 -18.94
C CYS A 164 -11.32 -9.87 -19.17
N LEU A 165 -11.65 -10.87 -18.34
CA LEU A 165 -11.06 -12.20 -18.37
C LEU A 165 -11.41 -13.01 -19.64
N LEU A 166 -12.45 -12.64 -20.40
CA LEU A 166 -12.73 -13.25 -21.70
C LEU A 166 -11.56 -13.12 -22.67
N CYS A 167 -10.90 -11.95 -22.69
CA CYS A 167 -9.74 -11.67 -23.53
C CYS A 167 -8.41 -11.77 -22.77
N HIS A 168 -8.41 -11.54 -21.46
CA HIS A 168 -7.20 -11.47 -20.62
C HIS A 168 -7.04 -12.66 -19.67
N LYS A 169 -7.27 -13.88 -20.18
CA LYS A 169 -7.22 -15.13 -19.39
C LYS A 169 -5.92 -15.33 -18.61
N ALA A 170 -4.80 -14.78 -19.09
CA ALA A 170 -3.51 -14.86 -18.41
C ALA A 170 -3.48 -14.23 -17.01
N TYR A 171 -4.46 -13.37 -16.67
CA TYR A 171 -4.54 -12.70 -15.37
C TYR A 171 -5.57 -13.35 -14.43
N GLU A 172 -6.08 -14.54 -14.75
CA GLU A 172 -7.06 -15.25 -13.91
C GLU A 172 -6.55 -15.54 -12.49
N THR A 173 -5.23 -15.60 -12.29
CA THR A 173 -4.62 -15.72 -10.95
C THR A 173 -4.98 -14.58 -10.00
N GLU A 174 -5.48 -13.44 -10.50
CA GLU A 174 -5.99 -12.35 -9.66
C GLU A 174 -7.09 -12.82 -8.70
N LYS A 175 -7.90 -13.82 -9.09
CA LYS A 175 -8.96 -14.44 -8.26
C LYS A 175 -8.43 -15.00 -6.93
N LYS A 176 -7.15 -15.37 -6.88
CA LYS A 176 -6.45 -15.89 -5.70
C LYS A 176 -5.88 -14.82 -4.79
N THR A 177 -5.93 -13.56 -5.20
CA THR A 177 -5.34 -12.47 -4.42
C THR A 177 -6.32 -11.97 -3.36
N LEU A 178 -5.80 -11.42 -2.26
CA LEU A 178 -6.65 -10.83 -1.23
C LEU A 178 -7.38 -9.55 -1.71
N HIS A 179 -6.99 -8.99 -2.85
CA HIS A 179 -7.77 -7.98 -3.55
C HIS A 179 -9.12 -8.52 -4.04
N LYS A 180 -9.23 -9.82 -4.33
CA LYS A 180 -10.48 -10.48 -4.72
C LYS A 180 -11.20 -11.17 -3.57
N LEU A 181 -10.48 -11.54 -2.51
CA LEU A 181 -11.04 -12.34 -1.41
C LEU A 181 -11.48 -11.54 -0.19
N GLY A 182 -11.33 -10.21 -0.21
CA GLY A 182 -11.59 -9.36 0.96
C GLY A 182 -13.02 -9.40 1.51
N ILE A 183 -14.01 -9.76 0.69
CA ILE A 183 -15.43 -9.86 1.03
C ILE A 183 -15.96 -11.12 0.39
N ARG A 184 -16.57 -12.01 1.18
CA ARG A 184 -17.18 -13.26 0.71
C ARG A 184 -18.59 -13.39 1.25
N ALA A 185 -19.54 -13.72 0.38
CA ALA A 185 -20.94 -13.95 0.75
C ALA A 185 -21.12 -15.34 1.36
N ASP A 186 -21.77 -15.42 2.52
CA ASP A 186 -21.98 -16.67 3.28
C ASP A 186 -20.70 -17.49 3.51
N GLY A 187 -19.53 -16.83 3.53
CA GLY A 187 -18.23 -17.50 3.64
C GLY A 187 -17.86 -18.40 2.46
N LYS A 188 -18.44 -18.17 1.28
CA LYS A 188 -18.20 -18.95 0.06
C LYS A 188 -17.53 -18.10 -1.00
N ASP A 189 -16.74 -18.76 -1.84
CA ASP A 189 -16.13 -18.14 -3.01
C ASP A 189 -17.17 -17.97 -4.13
N SER A 190 -17.21 -16.78 -4.71
CA SER A 190 -17.83 -16.53 -6.01
C SER A 190 -17.02 -17.20 -7.15
N LYS A 191 -17.49 -17.07 -8.39
CA LYS A 191 -16.71 -17.53 -9.57
C LYS A 191 -15.54 -16.60 -9.91
N LEU A 192 -15.44 -15.44 -9.26
CA LEU A 192 -14.32 -14.50 -9.32
C LEU A 192 -13.35 -14.65 -8.13
N GLN A 193 -13.57 -15.63 -7.26
CA GLN A 193 -12.80 -15.84 -6.06
C GLN A 193 -12.23 -17.26 -6.02
N ASP A 194 -11.01 -17.38 -5.50
CA ASP A 194 -10.39 -18.66 -5.19
C ASP A 194 -9.54 -18.53 -3.93
N SER A 195 -10.08 -19.00 -2.81
CA SER A 195 -9.44 -18.96 -1.50
C SER A 195 -8.50 -20.14 -1.22
N SER A 196 -8.21 -21.00 -2.21
CA SER A 196 -7.45 -22.26 -2.02
C SER A 196 -6.09 -22.07 -1.37
N ASP A 197 -5.46 -20.92 -1.56
CA ASP A 197 -4.11 -20.62 -1.07
C ASP A 197 -4.11 -20.21 0.43
N PHE A 198 -5.29 -20.15 1.06
CA PHE A 198 -5.52 -19.72 2.43
C PHE A 198 -6.34 -20.76 3.23
N PRO A 199 -5.74 -21.89 3.65
CA PRO A 199 -6.50 -22.96 4.33
C PRO A 199 -7.15 -22.52 5.65
N GLU A 200 -6.56 -21.55 6.33
CA GLU A 200 -7.03 -21.02 7.63
C GLU A 200 -8.01 -19.85 7.48
N PHE A 201 -8.48 -19.54 6.26
CA PHE A 201 -9.29 -18.35 5.97
C PHE A 201 -10.52 -18.25 6.89
N ASP A 202 -11.22 -19.37 7.06
CA ASP A 202 -12.52 -19.44 7.74
C ASP A 202 -12.45 -20.01 9.16
N ASN A 203 -11.28 -20.04 9.80
CA ASN A 203 -11.16 -20.55 11.17
C ASN A 203 -12.07 -19.84 12.16
N GLY A 204 -12.16 -18.52 12.06
CA GLY A 204 -13.08 -17.74 12.88
C GLY A 204 -14.54 -18.02 12.52
N LEU A 205 -14.87 -18.05 11.23
CA LEU A 205 -16.23 -18.31 10.75
C LEU A 205 -16.73 -19.68 11.23
N LYS A 206 -15.92 -20.75 11.10
CA LYS A 206 -16.26 -22.10 11.56
C LYS A 206 -16.58 -22.14 13.06
N LYS A 207 -15.89 -21.34 13.89
CA LYS A 207 -16.21 -21.21 15.32
C LYS A 207 -17.58 -20.56 15.55
N LEU A 208 -17.92 -19.54 14.76
CA LEU A 208 -19.23 -18.90 14.84
C LEU A 208 -20.36 -19.85 14.43
N GLU A 209 -20.16 -20.58 13.32
CA GLU A 209 -21.12 -21.57 12.83
C GLU A 209 -21.34 -22.75 13.79
N ALA A 210 -20.35 -23.05 14.63
CA ALA A 210 -20.43 -24.10 15.64
C ALA A 210 -21.24 -23.70 16.89
N GLY A 211 -21.76 -22.47 16.98
CA GLY A 211 -22.69 -22.07 18.04
C GLY A 211 -22.06 -21.35 19.24
N ILE A 212 -20.95 -20.64 19.04
CA ILE A 212 -20.22 -19.98 20.14
C ILE A 212 -21.01 -18.79 20.74
N LYS A 213 -20.86 -18.58 22.06
CA LYS A 213 -21.40 -17.44 22.79
C LYS A 213 -20.27 -16.56 23.32
N PHE A 214 -20.39 -15.25 23.10
CA PHE A 214 -19.45 -14.26 23.62
C PHE A 214 -20.07 -13.39 24.72
N TYR A 215 -19.23 -12.98 25.66
CA TYR A 215 -19.54 -12.07 26.76
C TYR A 215 -18.76 -10.78 26.58
N PHE A 216 -19.47 -9.66 26.39
CA PHE A 216 -18.88 -8.33 26.25
C PHE A 216 -18.82 -7.67 27.62
N ASN A 217 -17.60 -7.49 28.13
CA ASN A 217 -17.35 -7.12 29.52
C ASN A 217 -16.28 -6.04 29.65
N ASN A 218 -16.14 -5.48 30.85
CA ASN A 218 -15.12 -4.47 31.19
C ASN A 218 -15.06 -3.33 30.16
N PHE A 219 -16.20 -2.65 29.97
CA PHE A 219 -16.30 -1.50 29.08
C PHE A 219 -15.32 -0.39 29.49
N ASP A 220 -14.68 0.20 28.49
CA ASP A 220 -13.79 1.35 28.65
C ASP A 220 -14.05 2.34 27.50
N LYS A 221 -14.58 3.51 27.89
CA LYS A 221 -14.98 4.59 26.97
C LYS A 221 -13.80 5.29 26.30
N ASP A 222 -12.60 5.19 26.87
CA ASP A 222 -11.40 5.88 26.38
C ASP A 222 -10.69 5.06 25.28
N ARG A 223 -11.12 3.82 25.06
CA ARG A 223 -10.69 2.98 23.92
C ARG A 223 -11.36 3.39 22.61
N GLY A 224 -10.72 3.00 21.50
CA GLY A 224 -11.20 3.25 20.13
C GLY A 224 -12.39 2.37 19.76
N PHE A 225 -12.24 1.55 18.71
CA PHE A 225 -13.30 0.64 18.28
C PHE A 225 -13.49 -0.59 19.18
N ASP A 226 -12.50 -0.90 20.02
CA ASP A 226 -12.46 -2.10 20.85
C ASP A 226 -12.72 -1.74 22.31
N LYS A 227 -13.90 -1.20 22.63
CA LYS A 227 -14.26 -0.70 23.97
C LYS A 227 -14.56 -1.79 24.98
N TYR A 228 -14.82 -3.01 24.53
CA TYR A 228 -15.08 -4.17 25.39
C TYR A 228 -13.90 -5.14 25.41
N MET A 229 -13.82 -5.92 26.48
CA MET A 229 -13.15 -7.21 26.47
C MET A 229 -14.14 -8.26 25.95
N VAL A 230 -13.62 -9.23 25.18
CA VAL A 230 -14.42 -10.33 24.60
C VAL A 230 -13.98 -11.62 25.26
N SER A 231 -14.94 -12.43 25.69
CA SER A 231 -14.66 -13.72 26.32
C SER A 231 -15.62 -14.79 25.80
N GLU A 232 -15.12 -16.00 25.55
CA GLU A 232 -15.92 -17.16 25.13
C GLU A 232 -16.64 -17.83 26.32
N LYS A 233 -16.23 -17.49 27.55
CA LYS A 233 -16.80 -17.97 28.81
C LYS A 233 -17.19 -16.80 29.68
N MET A 234 -18.13 -17.04 30.60
CA MET A 234 -18.51 -16.05 31.60
C MET A 234 -17.25 -15.58 32.36
N PRO A 235 -16.97 -14.27 32.43
CA PRO A 235 -15.87 -13.73 33.22
C PRO A 235 -16.03 -14.05 34.72
N SER A 236 -14.91 -14.01 35.46
CA SER A 236 -14.91 -14.24 36.91
C SER A 236 -15.74 -13.22 37.69
N ASP A 237 -15.90 -12.02 37.14
CA ASP A 237 -16.86 -11.01 37.60
C ASP A 237 -18.02 -10.93 36.60
N PRO A 238 -19.14 -11.64 36.83
CA PRO A 238 -20.32 -11.56 35.98
C PRO A 238 -20.94 -10.15 35.94
N ALA A 239 -20.74 -9.33 36.98
CA ALA A 239 -21.22 -7.95 37.00
C ALA A 239 -20.41 -7.03 36.10
N SER A 240 -19.29 -7.48 35.52
CA SER A 240 -18.58 -6.74 34.47
C SER A 240 -19.21 -6.89 33.08
N VAL A 241 -20.10 -7.87 32.88
CA VAL A 241 -20.72 -8.17 31.59
C VAL A 241 -21.89 -7.23 31.34
N SER A 242 -21.89 -6.57 30.18
CA SER A 242 -22.99 -5.69 29.75
C SER A 242 -24.03 -6.47 28.95
N PHE A 243 -23.57 -7.21 27.94
CA PHE A 243 -24.44 -8.03 27.10
C PHE A 243 -23.69 -9.25 26.54
N THR A 244 -24.42 -10.18 25.95
CA THR A 244 -23.85 -11.34 25.25
C THR A 244 -24.25 -11.37 23.79
N ALA A 245 -23.46 -12.06 22.95
CA ALA A 245 -23.83 -12.39 21.58
C ALA A 245 -23.69 -13.91 21.36
N SER A 246 -24.80 -14.59 21.09
CA SER A 246 -24.86 -16.03 20.82
C SER A 246 -25.00 -16.27 19.33
N PHE A 247 -24.02 -16.92 18.70
CA PHE A 247 -24.01 -17.23 17.27
C PHE A 247 -24.63 -18.59 17.01
N TYR A 248 -25.30 -18.76 15.87
CA TYR A 248 -25.92 -20.02 15.46
C TYR A 248 -26.25 -20.02 13.96
N LYS A 249 -26.32 -21.22 13.36
CA LYS A 249 -26.97 -21.42 12.06
C LYS A 249 -28.46 -21.58 12.27
N ASP A 250 -29.25 -20.70 11.64
CA ASP A 250 -30.71 -20.79 11.70
C ASP A 250 -31.23 -21.81 10.67
N SER A 251 -32.52 -22.11 10.72
CA SER A 251 -33.25 -23.03 9.84
C SER A 251 -33.17 -22.68 8.35
N ASP A 252 -32.93 -21.41 8.02
CA ASP A 252 -32.66 -20.93 6.66
C ASP A 252 -31.21 -21.18 6.19
N GLY A 253 -30.38 -21.77 7.05
CA GLY A 253 -28.97 -22.05 6.81
C GLY A 253 -28.05 -20.85 7.00
N LYS A 254 -28.58 -19.67 7.29
CA LYS A 254 -27.79 -18.45 7.48
C LYS A 254 -27.19 -18.40 8.88
N LEU A 255 -25.99 -17.82 8.98
CA LEU A 255 -25.37 -17.51 10.26
C LEU A 255 -26.05 -16.27 10.87
N LYS A 256 -26.54 -16.41 12.09
CA LYS A 256 -27.16 -15.33 12.87
C LYS A 256 -26.46 -15.20 14.22
N PHE A 257 -26.63 -14.04 14.85
CA PHE A 257 -26.33 -13.90 16.27
C PHE A 257 -27.45 -13.19 17.01
N LYS A 258 -27.70 -13.62 18.25
CA LYS A 258 -28.67 -13.03 19.16
C LYS A 258 -27.95 -12.26 20.27
N THR A 259 -28.27 -10.99 20.45
CA THR A 259 -27.79 -10.20 21.59
C THR A 259 -28.76 -10.27 22.76
N GLU A 260 -28.23 -10.41 23.98
CA GLU A 260 -29.01 -10.47 25.22
C GLU A 260 -28.39 -9.53 26.26
N ASN A 261 -29.22 -8.65 26.84
CA ASN A 261 -28.81 -7.71 27.87
C ASN A 261 -28.66 -8.44 29.22
N LEU A 262 -27.48 -8.37 29.84
CA LEU A 262 -27.25 -8.97 31.16
C LEU A 262 -27.41 -7.98 32.32
N LYS A 263 -27.62 -6.70 32.02
CA LYS A 263 -27.93 -5.65 33.00
C LYS A 263 -29.42 -5.49 33.24
N ASP A 264 -30.25 -5.87 32.27
CA ASP A 264 -31.70 -5.74 32.32
C ASP A 264 -32.37 -6.83 31.47
N SER A 265 -32.94 -7.84 32.14
CA SER A 265 -33.62 -8.96 31.47
C SER A 265 -34.94 -8.57 30.81
N SER A 266 -35.48 -7.38 31.08
CA SER A 266 -36.69 -6.86 30.42
C SER A 266 -36.41 -6.27 29.04
N ASP A 267 -35.15 -5.95 28.74
CA ASP A 267 -34.73 -5.42 27.46
C ASP A 267 -34.78 -6.52 26.37
N PRO A 268 -35.62 -6.40 25.33
CA PRO A 268 -35.80 -7.45 24.35
C PRO A 268 -34.50 -7.80 23.62
N ALA A 269 -34.23 -9.11 23.52
CA ALA A 269 -33.12 -9.62 22.72
C ALA A 269 -33.27 -9.20 21.25
N ARG A 270 -32.14 -8.90 20.60
CA ARG A 270 -32.10 -8.57 19.16
C ARG A 270 -31.40 -9.68 18.39
N THR A 271 -31.82 -9.92 17.16
CA THR A 271 -31.23 -10.95 16.29
C THR A 271 -30.81 -10.33 14.98
N TYR A 272 -29.61 -10.66 14.52
CA TYR A 272 -29.02 -10.15 13.30
C TYR A 272 -28.53 -11.28 12.42
N THR A 273 -28.61 -11.08 11.10
CA THR A 273 -28.08 -12.00 10.11
C THR A 273 -26.72 -11.52 9.64
N ILE A 274 -25.75 -12.44 9.57
CA ILE A 274 -24.43 -12.21 8.99
C ILE A 274 -24.47 -12.72 7.55
N ASP A 275 -24.46 -11.80 6.59
CA ASP A 275 -24.49 -12.15 5.17
C ASP A 275 -23.08 -12.19 4.56
N LEU A 276 -22.11 -11.44 5.11
CA LEU A 276 -20.78 -11.31 4.52
C LEU A 276 -19.66 -11.48 5.55
N THR A 277 -18.54 -12.03 5.12
CA THR A 277 -17.26 -11.92 5.84
C THR A 277 -16.43 -10.78 5.23
N TYR A 278 -15.60 -10.12 6.05
CA TYR A 278 -14.76 -9.00 5.64
C TYR A 278 -13.32 -9.13 6.19
N GLY A 279 -12.34 -9.16 5.29
CA GLY A 279 -10.98 -9.59 5.56
C GLY A 279 -10.85 -11.10 5.39
N GLY A 280 -10.04 -11.74 6.22
CA GLY A 280 -9.68 -13.15 6.05
C GLY A 280 -8.46 -13.31 5.14
N GLY A 281 -7.90 -14.52 5.15
CA GLY A 281 -6.66 -14.87 4.44
C GLY A 281 -5.38 -14.23 5.01
N LEU A 282 -5.46 -13.05 5.63
CA LEU A 282 -4.33 -12.40 6.27
C LEU A 282 -4.70 -11.68 7.57
N TYR A 283 -4.12 -12.16 8.67
CA TYR A 283 -4.11 -11.60 10.03
C TYR A 283 -5.43 -11.45 10.76
N LYS A 284 -6.51 -11.03 10.09
CA LYS A 284 -7.83 -10.86 10.70
C LYS A 284 -9.02 -11.05 9.76
N GLN A 285 -10.16 -11.42 10.32
CA GLN A 285 -11.47 -11.47 9.66
C GLN A 285 -12.53 -10.81 10.56
N ARG A 286 -13.50 -10.15 9.96
CA ARG A 286 -14.67 -9.54 10.61
C ARG A 286 -15.95 -10.03 9.93
N TYR A 287 -17.08 -9.86 10.59
CA TYR A 287 -18.37 -10.38 10.15
C TYR A 287 -19.34 -9.23 9.94
N LEU A 288 -19.87 -9.08 8.73
CA LEU A 288 -20.80 -8.02 8.40
C LEU A 288 -22.23 -8.51 8.61
N PHE A 289 -22.94 -7.83 9.51
CA PHE A 289 -24.35 -8.10 9.78
C PHE A 289 -25.24 -7.01 9.22
N LYS A 290 -26.49 -7.36 8.90
CA LYS A 290 -27.43 -6.46 8.24
C LYS A 290 -28.42 -5.84 9.22
N VAL A 291 -28.62 -4.53 9.12
CA VAL A 291 -29.71 -3.78 9.80
C VAL A 291 -30.40 -2.87 8.80
N GLY A 292 -31.64 -3.20 8.47
CA GLY A 292 -32.33 -2.56 7.34
C GLY A 292 -31.60 -2.88 6.03
N LYS A 293 -31.18 -1.86 5.28
CA LYS A 293 -30.43 -2.00 4.02
C LYS A 293 -28.91 -1.97 4.18
N ASN A 294 -28.39 -1.66 5.37
CA ASN A 294 -26.97 -1.43 5.61
C ASN A 294 -26.25 -2.60 6.26
N TYR A 295 -24.98 -2.78 5.91
CA TYR A 295 -24.06 -3.71 6.55
C TYR A 295 -23.22 -3.03 7.64
N PHE A 296 -22.91 -3.76 8.71
CA PHE A 296 -22.08 -3.28 9.81
C PHE A 296 -21.05 -4.33 10.22
N PRO A 297 -19.76 -3.98 10.32
CA PRO A 297 -18.76 -4.91 10.82
C PRO A 297 -18.89 -5.11 12.32
N PHE A 298 -18.88 -6.37 12.75
CA PHE A 298 -18.88 -6.77 14.15
C PHE A 298 -17.90 -7.91 14.37
N LEU A 299 -17.25 -7.87 15.53
CA LEU A 299 -16.34 -8.89 16.06
C LEU A 299 -15.14 -9.18 15.15
N GLN A 300 -13.92 -9.08 15.69
CA GLN A 300 -12.72 -9.38 14.94
C GLN A 300 -12.11 -10.71 15.41
N PHE A 301 -11.90 -11.63 14.46
CA PHE A 301 -11.07 -12.81 14.64
C PHE A 301 -9.65 -12.54 14.15
N ASN A 302 -8.64 -12.85 14.96
CA ASN A 302 -7.22 -12.74 14.64
C ASN A 302 -6.62 -14.14 14.48
N THR A 303 -6.16 -14.48 13.27
CA THR A 303 -5.61 -15.82 12.96
C THR A 303 -4.38 -16.16 13.81
N MET A 304 -3.56 -15.15 14.15
CA MET A 304 -2.34 -15.31 14.94
C MET A 304 -2.53 -14.96 16.43
N GLY A 305 -3.78 -14.85 16.88
CA GLY A 305 -4.06 -14.52 18.28
C GLY A 305 -3.75 -15.65 19.24
N ASP A 306 -3.37 -15.30 20.47
CA ASP A 306 -3.08 -16.27 21.54
C ASP A 306 -3.74 -15.82 22.85
N GLU A 307 -4.51 -16.71 23.48
CA GLU A 307 -5.23 -16.41 24.72
C GLU A 307 -4.30 -16.18 25.92
N SER A 308 -3.07 -16.70 25.87
CA SER A 308 -2.04 -16.49 26.90
C SER A 308 -1.46 -15.08 26.91
N PHE A 309 -1.72 -14.27 25.88
CA PHE A 309 -1.27 -12.89 25.84
C PHE A 309 -2.16 -12.00 26.70
N GLY A 310 -1.53 -11.28 27.64
CA GLY A 310 -2.20 -10.27 28.47
C GLY A 310 -2.64 -9.02 27.69
N ASP A 311 -2.05 -8.78 26.50
CA ASP A 311 -2.48 -7.72 25.61
C ASP A 311 -3.71 -8.16 24.83
N ARG A 312 -4.86 -7.55 25.16
CA ARG A 312 -6.16 -7.81 24.51
C ARG A 312 -6.13 -7.65 22.99
N THR A 313 -5.26 -6.80 22.44
CA THR A 313 -5.18 -6.57 20.99
C THR A 313 -4.56 -7.76 20.24
N ARG A 314 -3.99 -8.71 20.98
CA ARG A 314 -3.27 -9.88 20.49
C ARG A 314 -3.98 -11.19 20.79
N LYS A 315 -5.20 -11.12 21.31
CA LYS A 315 -6.06 -12.29 21.52
C LYS A 315 -6.69 -12.74 20.20
N PRO A 316 -7.13 -14.02 20.11
CA PRO A 316 -7.88 -14.53 18.96
C PRO A 316 -9.15 -13.71 18.68
N TRP A 317 -9.89 -13.32 19.71
CA TRP A 317 -11.07 -12.48 19.56
C TRP A 317 -10.80 -11.08 20.11
N ARG A 318 -11.17 -10.08 19.32
CA ARG A 318 -11.10 -8.68 19.70
C ARG A 318 -12.43 -8.01 19.43
N ASP A 319 -12.82 -7.14 20.34
CA ASP A 319 -13.98 -6.28 20.13
C ASP A 319 -13.80 -5.45 18.85
N TYR A 320 -14.89 -5.35 18.10
CA TYR A 320 -15.01 -4.49 16.96
C TYR A 320 -16.41 -3.90 16.98
N HIS A 321 -16.51 -2.71 17.59
CA HIS A 321 -17.71 -1.90 17.64
C HIS A 321 -18.92 -2.53 18.36
N ALA A 322 -18.69 -3.33 19.41
CA ALA A 322 -19.78 -3.78 20.28
C ALA A 322 -20.54 -2.63 20.96
N ASP A 323 -19.92 -1.45 21.08
CA ASP A 323 -20.56 -0.22 21.59
C ASP A 323 -21.67 0.31 20.68
N TRP A 324 -21.81 -0.20 19.47
CA TRP A 324 -22.94 0.09 18.60
C TRP A 324 -24.15 -0.80 18.85
N LEU A 325 -23.99 -1.88 19.63
CA LEU A 325 -25.05 -2.85 19.92
C LEU A 325 -25.60 -2.71 21.35
N TYR A 326 -24.90 -1.96 22.20
CA TYR A 326 -25.29 -1.72 23.58
C TYR A 326 -24.87 -0.31 24.02
N ASN A 327 -25.81 0.46 24.55
CA ASN A 327 -25.56 1.78 25.11
C ASN A 327 -25.36 1.67 26.62
N GLU A 328 -24.14 1.99 27.09
CA GLU A 328 -23.77 1.93 28.52
C GLU A 328 -24.48 2.98 29.40
N GLU A 329 -24.89 4.11 28.84
CA GLU A 329 -25.59 5.17 29.58
C GLU A 329 -27.04 4.78 29.85
N THR A 330 -27.73 4.29 28.82
CA THR A 330 -29.13 3.87 28.94
C THR A 330 -29.28 2.43 29.42
N ARG A 331 -28.19 1.64 29.39
CA ARG A 331 -28.15 0.20 29.68
C ARG A 331 -29.11 -0.62 28.81
N LYS A 332 -29.19 -0.28 27.53
CA LYS A 332 -30.11 -0.91 26.57
C LYS A 332 -29.40 -1.35 25.31
N LEU A 333 -29.89 -2.44 24.72
CA LEU A 333 -29.52 -2.90 23.38
C LEU A 333 -30.01 -1.90 22.33
N THR A 334 -29.14 -1.61 21.38
CA THR A 334 -29.41 -0.65 20.29
C THR A 334 -28.96 -1.22 18.96
N ASP A 335 -29.43 -0.58 17.89
CA ASP A 335 -28.92 -0.80 16.54
C ASP A 335 -27.78 0.19 16.24
N PRO A 336 -26.83 -0.17 15.37
CA PRO A 336 -25.72 0.69 14.99
C PRO A 336 -26.18 1.96 14.26
N PRO A 337 -25.46 3.09 14.42
CA PRO A 337 -25.76 4.31 13.69
C PRO A 337 -25.54 4.14 12.18
N LYS A 338 -26.51 4.52 11.33
CA LYS A 338 -26.45 4.35 9.86
C LYS A 338 -25.21 4.94 9.20
N LYS A 339 -24.71 6.07 9.71
CA LYS A 339 -23.45 6.70 9.27
C LYS A 339 -22.19 5.85 9.51
N LYS A 340 -22.29 4.77 10.28
CA LYS A 340 -21.22 3.81 10.56
C LYS A 340 -21.34 2.51 9.77
N SER A 341 -22.25 2.51 8.80
CA SER A 341 -22.41 1.41 7.87
C SER A 341 -21.16 1.19 7.01
N PHE A 342 -21.00 -0.04 6.55
CA PHE A 342 -19.94 -0.43 5.64
C PHE A 342 -20.04 0.37 4.33
N GLU A 343 -21.24 0.64 3.85
CA GLU A 343 -21.51 1.44 2.66
C GLU A 343 -20.98 2.88 2.79
N ALA A 344 -21.09 3.46 3.99
CA ALA A 344 -20.68 4.84 4.28
C ALA A 344 -19.20 5.00 4.66
N GLU A 345 -18.57 3.97 5.24
CA GLU A 345 -17.20 4.07 5.79
C GLU A 345 -16.16 3.20 5.06
N CYS A 346 -16.57 2.13 4.35
CA CYS A 346 -15.62 1.15 3.81
C CYS A 346 -15.78 0.82 2.31
N ALA A 347 -17.01 0.81 1.79
CA ALA A 347 -17.32 0.24 0.48
C ALA A 347 -16.54 0.87 -0.68
N SER A 348 -16.18 2.16 -0.63
CA SER A 348 -15.46 2.81 -1.73
C SER A 348 -14.09 2.20 -2.03
N CYS A 349 -13.39 1.74 -1.00
CA CYS A 349 -12.11 1.05 -1.12
C CYS A 349 -12.25 -0.46 -1.32
N HIS A 350 -13.49 -0.97 -1.39
CA HIS A 350 -13.77 -2.39 -1.41
C HIS A 350 -14.71 -2.84 -2.52
N TYR A 351 -15.37 -1.96 -3.28
CA TYR A 351 -16.30 -2.31 -4.36
C TYR A 351 -15.77 -1.84 -5.72
N THR A 352 -15.84 -2.69 -6.72
CA THR A 352 -15.49 -2.31 -8.10
C THR A 352 -16.64 -1.51 -8.71
N GLY A 353 -16.32 -0.38 -9.35
CA GLY A 353 -17.36 0.50 -9.90
C GLY A 353 -18.22 1.18 -8.83
N TYR A 354 -17.63 1.46 -7.65
CA TYR A 354 -18.32 2.03 -6.50
C TYR A 354 -19.21 3.22 -6.85
N THR A 355 -20.43 3.19 -6.31
CA THR A 355 -21.34 4.34 -6.27
C THR A 355 -22.00 4.42 -4.89
N LEU A 356 -22.49 5.60 -4.51
CA LEU A 356 -23.28 5.78 -3.31
C LEU A 356 -24.53 6.59 -3.62
N LYS A 357 -25.67 6.14 -3.12
CA LYS A 357 -26.90 6.94 -3.03
C LYS A 357 -27.50 6.83 -1.63
N HIS A 358 -28.34 7.78 -1.27
CA HIS A 358 -29.07 7.77 0.00
C HIS A 358 -30.55 7.44 -0.26
N GLU A 359 -31.14 6.61 0.60
CA GLU A 359 -32.57 6.32 0.61
C GLU A 359 -33.11 6.51 2.03
N GLY A 360 -33.64 7.71 2.32
CA GLY A 360 -33.90 8.12 3.70
C GLY A 360 -32.57 8.24 4.46
N ASP A 361 -32.47 7.55 5.60
CA ASP A 361 -31.24 7.49 6.41
C ASP A 361 -30.29 6.35 5.99
N ASP A 362 -30.69 5.50 5.06
CA ASP A 362 -29.87 4.37 4.58
C ASP A 362 -28.85 4.82 3.54
N TYR A 363 -27.65 4.25 3.62
CA TYR A 363 -26.59 4.40 2.64
C TYR A 363 -26.60 3.21 1.69
N ILE A 364 -26.80 3.42 0.39
CA ILE A 364 -26.86 2.34 -0.59
C ILE A 364 -25.62 2.42 -1.47
N ALA A 365 -24.64 1.58 -1.19
CA ALA A 365 -23.48 1.42 -2.05
C ALA A 365 -23.85 0.53 -3.25
N GLY A 366 -23.36 0.90 -4.44
CA GLY A 366 -23.44 0.08 -5.65
C GLY A 366 -22.07 -0.42 -6.07
N ALA A 367 -22.04 -1.52 -6.81
CA ALA A 367 -20.87 -2.10 -7.45
C ALA A 367 -21.23 -2.52 -8.87
N VAL A 368 -20.24 -2.72 -9.74
CA VAL A 368 -20.49 -3.13 -11.13
C VAL A 368 -21.15 -4.50 -11.20
N ASN A 369 -22.14 -4.65 -12.07
CA ASN A 369 -22.77 -5.94 -12.34
C ASN A 369 -21.75 -6.89 -13.01
N ASP A 370 -21.60 -8.07 -12.43
CA ASP A 370 -20.78 -9.14 -12.96
C ASP A 370 -21.46 -10.50 -12.70
N PRO A 371 -21.78 -11.30 -13.74
CA PRO A 371 -22.49 -12.57 -13.58
C PRO A 371 -21.76 -13.63 -12.72
N ASN A 372 -20.48 -13.41 -12.43
CA ASN A 372 -19.65 -14.27 -11.59
C ASN A 372 -19.28 -13.60 -10.25
N GLY A 373 -19.83 -12.42 -9.95
CA GLY A 373 -19.63 -11.64 -8.73
C GLY A 373 -20.18 -12.30 -7.47
N GLU A 374 -19.95 -11.65 -6.34
CA GLU A 374 -20.11 -12.21 -5.00
C GLU A 374 -21.56 -12.19 -4.51
N LEU A 375 -22.28 -11.11 -4.78
CA LEU A 375 -23.64 -10.92 -4.26
C LEU A 375 -24.40 -9.90 -5.11
N ASP A 376 -25.69 -10.14 -5.33
CA ASP A 376 -26.63 -9.16 -5.87
C ASP A 376 -27.07 -8.22 -4.74
N ILE A 377 -26.43 -7.05 -4.66
CA ILE A 377 -26.62 -6.07 -3.57
C ILE A 377 -27.70 -5.03 -3.88
N ASP A 378 -28.07 -4.86 -5.15
CA ASP A 378 -29.10 -3.90 -5.58
C ASP A 378 -30.43 -4.56 -5.99
N GLY A 379 -30.48 -5.89 -6.05
CA GLY A 379 -31.69 -6.69 -6.26
C GLY A 379 -32.15 -6.73 -7.71
N ASP A 380 -31.27 -6.43 -8.67
CA ASP A 380 -31.62 -6.42 -10.09
C ASP A 380 -31.56 -7.82 -10.75
N GLY A 381 -31.16 -8.84 -9.99
CA GLY A 381 -31.04 -10.23 -10.43
C GLY A 381 -29.67 -10.58 -11.01
N ILE A 382 -28.73 -9.64 -11.05
CA ILE A 382 -27.35 -9.84 -11.51
C ILE A 382 -26.40 -9.61 -10.33
N PRO A 383 -25.56 -10.60 -9.97
CA PRO A 383 -24.56 -10.39 -8.93
C PRO A 383 -23.64 -9.21 -9.26
N ASN A 384 -23.14 -8.54 -8.23
CA ASN A 384 -22.17 -7.45 -8.38
C ASN A 384 -20.77 -7.92 -7.96
N GLU A 385 -19.77 -7.31 -8.58
CA GLU A 385 -18.37 -7.51 -8.26
C GLU A 385 -17.98 -6.69 -7.02
N LEU A 386 -18.13 -7.33 -5.87
CA LEU A 386 -17.55 -6.85 -4.63
C LEU A 386 -16.04 -7.15 -4.67
N ASN A 387 -15.26 -6.46 -3.86
CA ASN A 387 -13.79 -6.47 -3.88
C ASN A 387 -13.15 -5.65 -5.01
N ILE A 388 -11.82 -5.68 -5.06
CA ILE A 388 -10.98 -4.93 -6.00
C ILE A 388 -10.82 -5.75 -7.28
N GLY A 389 -11.50 -5.31 -8.34
CA GLY A 389 -11.42 -5.85 -9.69
C GLY A 389 -10.53 -5.04 -10.62
N CYS A 390 -10.45 -5.51 -11.87
CA CYS A 390 -9.50 -4.99 -12.86
C CYS A 390 -9.69 -3.47 -13.05
N GLU A 391 -10.94 -3.01 -13.08
CA GLU A 391 -11.31 -1.65 -13.43
C GLU A 391 -11.04 -0.64 -12.31
N VAL A 392 -10.70 -1.07 -11.08
CA VAL A 392 -10.21 -0.17 -10.03
C VAL A 392 -8.81 0.37 -10.38
N CYS A 393 -7.96 -0.47 -10.99
CA CYS A 393 -6.61 -0.09 -11.39
C CYS A 393 -6.50 0.36 -12.86
N HIS A 394 -7.41 -0.13 -13.72
CA HIS A 394 -7.38 0.11 -15.17
C HIS A 394 -8.45 1.11 -15.66
N GLY A 395 -9.40 1.46 -14.81
CA GLY A 395 -10.52 2.35 -15.14
C GLY A 395 -11.65 1.62 -15.87
N PRO A 396 -12.75 2.33 -16.16
CA PRO A 396 -13.94 1.74 -16.78
C PRO A 396 -13.67 1.21 -18.20
N GLY A 397 -14.06 -0.03 -18.48
CA GLY A 397 -13.68 -0.78 -19.67
C GLY A 397 -14.72 -0.83 -20.81
N SER A 398 -15.88 -0.20 -20.66
CA SER A 398 -16.97 -0.30 -21.66
C SER A 398 -16.61 0.16 -23.06
N GLU A 399 -15.80 1.20 -23.20
CA GLU A 399 -15.29 1.65 -24.50
C GLU A 399 -14.23 0.69 -25.03
N HIS A 400 -13.35 0.20 -24.16
CA HIS A 400 -12.27 -0.73 -24.50
C HIS A 400 -12.79 -2.05 -25.08
N VAL A 401 -13.80 -2.65 -24.46
CA VAL A 401 -14.35 -3.94 -24.94
C VAL A 401 -15.05 -3.81 -26.29
N LYS A 402 -15.56 -2.61 -26.62
CA LYS A 402 -16.23 -2.31 -27.91
C LYS A 402 -15.26 -1.82 -28.98
N ALA A 403 -14.13 -1.25 -28.58
CA ALA A 403 -13.17 -0.66 -29.51
C ALA A 403 -12.48 -1.72 -30.40
N PRO A 404 -12.19 -1.38 -31.67
CA PRO A 404 -11.35 -2.22 -32.52
C PRO A 404 -9.94 -2.30 -31.94
N ILE A 405 -9.22 -3.41 -32.15
CA ILE A 405 -7.87 -3.66 -31.59
C ILE A 405 -6.91 -2.47 -31.81
N ALA A 406 -6.99 -1.84 -32.98
CA ALA A 406 -6.17 -0.68 -33.35
C ALA A 406 -6.44 0.59 -32.51
N LYS A 407 -7.54 0.64 -31.75
CA LYS A 407 -7.93 1.78 -30.90
C LYS A 407 -8.25 1.37 -29.45
N ARG A 408 -7.88 0.17 -29.01
CA ARG A 408 -8.18 -0.29 -27.64
C ARG A 408 -7.32 0.37 -26.58
N ALA A 409 -6.06 0.67 -26.90
CA ALA A 409 -5.11 1.18 -25.91
C ALA A 409 -5.45 2.58 -25.41
N ILE A 410 -6.00 3.44 -26.27
CA ILE A 410 -6.39 4.82 -25.91
C ILE A 410 -7.58 4.85 -24.96
N THR A 411 -8.43 3.82 -24.94
CA THR A 411 -9.67 3.76 -24.14
C THR A 411 -9.52 3.15 -22.75
N ILE A 412 -8.30 2.83 -22.31
CA ILE A 412 -8.06 2.15 -21.02
C ILE A 412 -6.75 2.60 -20.37
N VAL A 413 -6.70 2.60 -19.04
CA VAL A 413 -5.47 2.91 -18.31
C VAL A 413 -4.54 1.69 -18.28
N SER A 414 -3.26 1.94 -18.51
CA SER A 414 -2.19 0.96 -18.40
C SER A 414 -1.19 1.44 -17.35
N PRO A 415 -1.29 1.03 -16.07
CA PRO A 415 -0.44 1.53 -14.98
C PRO A 415 1.06 1.49 -15.25
N GLY A 416 1.54 0.46 -15.98
CA GLY A 416 2.95 0.35 -16.37
C GLY A 416 3.45 1.40 -17.37
N LYS A 417 2.58 2.28 -17.88
CA LYS A 417 2.87 3.37 -18.82
C LYS A 417 2.57 4.75 -18.25
N LEU A 418 2.18 4.83 -16.98
CA LEU A 418 2.05 6.08 -16.25
C LEU A 418 3.42 6.51 -15.72
N SER A 419 3.53 7.78 -15.30
CA SER A 419 4.62 8.20 -14.42
C SER A 419 4.60 7.36 -13.13
N PRO A 420 5.77 7.11 -12.51
CA PRO A 420 5.85 6.30 -11.30
C PRO A 420 5.00 6.85 -10.13
N GLU A 421 4.88 8.17 -10.00
CA GLU A 421 4.00 8.81 -9.01
C GLU A 421 2.51 8.54 -9.27
N ARG A 422 2.03 8.73 -10.51
CA ARG A 422 0.65 8.41 -10.90
C ARG A 422 0.34 6.91 -10.79
N SER A 423 1.31 6.06 -11.10
CA SER A 423 1.17 4.61 -10.88
C SER A 423 1.08 4.26 -9.40
N SER A 424 1.73 5.03 -8.51
CA SER A 424 1.77 4.71 -7.08
C SER A 424 0.50 5.17 -6.36
N ILE A 425 -0.10 6.31 -6.75
CA ILE A 425 -1.34 6.79 -6.13
C ILE A 425 -2.55 5.88 -6.43
N ILE A 426 -2.52 5.08 -7.51
CA ILE A 426 -3.51 4.01 -7.73
C ILE A 426 -3.57 3.07 -6.52
N CYS A 427 -2.42 2.73 -5.92
CA CYS A 427 -2.37 1.95 -4.69
C CYS A 427 -2.66 2.83 -3.46
N GLY A 428 -2.16 4.06 -3.47
CA GLY A 428 -2.31 5.03 -2.39
C GLY A 428 -3.75 5.39 -2.06
N GLN A 429 -4.69 5.30 -3.00
CA GLN A 429 -6.11 5.58 -2.74
C GLN A 429 -6.71 4.66 -1.65
N CYS A 430 -6.17 3.44 -1.46
CA CYS A 430 -6.62 2.51 -0.42
C CYS A 430 -5.53 2.20 0.62
N HIS A 431 -4.25 2.23 0.22
CA HIS A 431 -3.10 1.94 1.10
C HIS A 431 -2.53 3.21 1.77
N SER A 432 -3.41 4.14 2.13
CA SER A 432 -3.13 5.30 2.96
C SER A 432 -4.34 5.60 3.87
N ARG A 433 -4.27 6.63 4.72
CA ARG A 433 -5.35 6.96 5.68
C ARG A 433 -5.93 8.37 5.57
N PRO A 434 -6.30 8.84 4.36
CA PRO A 434 -6.99 10.12 4.22
C PRO A 434 -8.37 10.08 4.88
N LEU A 435 -8.99 11.26 5.04
CA LEU A 435 -10.44 11.35 5.16
C LEU A 435 -11.01 11.88 3.87
N GLY A 436 -12.15 11.36 3.43
CA GLY A 436 -12.89 11.86 2.27
C GLY A 436 -13.41 13.27 2.42
N VAL A 437 -13.95 13.85 1.34
CA VAL A 437 -14.58 15.18 1.42
C VAL A 437 -15.80 15.19 2.36
N THR A 438 -16.40 14.03 2.58
CA THR A 438 -17.49 13.78 3.54
C THR A 438 -17.00 13.55 4.98
N ASN A 439 -15.71 13.73 5.24
CA ASN A 439 -15.06 13.60 6.55
C ASN A 439 -15.21 12.21 7.20
N ASN A 440 -15.16 11.16 6.37
CA ASN A 440 -15.21 9.74 6.72
C ASN A 440 -13.97 9.00 6.17
N GLU A 441 -13.85 7.69 6.43
CA GLU A 441 -12.67 6.91 6.02
C GLU A 441 -12.61 6.60 4.49
N GLN A 442 -13.60 7.04 3.72
CA GLN A 442 -13.67 6.83 2.27
C GLN A 442 -13.14 8.03 1.50
N PRO A 443 -12.08 7.91 0.68
CA PRO A 443 -11.55 9.02 -0.10
C PRO A 443 -12.35 9.26 -1.39
N ILE A 444 -13.62 9.62 -1.22
CA ILE A 444 -14.55 9.96 -2.30
C ILE A 444 -14.65 11.47 -2.49
N ASN A 445 -14.98 11.89 -3.70
CA ASN A 445 -15.27 13.28 -4.03
C ASN A 445 -16.71 13.67 -3.64
N LYS A 446 -17.09 14.92 -3.99
CA LYS A 446 -18.42 15.48 -3.67
C LYS A 446 -19.57 14.80 -4.42
N ASP A 447 -19.25 14.08 -5.49
CA ASP A 447 -20.20 13.30 -6.29
C ASP A 447 -20.26 11.83 -5.84
N TYR A 448 -19.66 11.51 -4.69
CA TYR A 448 -19.56 10.17 -4.12
C TYR A 448 -18.88 9.15 -5.03
N LYS A 449 -17.84 9.59 -5.75
CA LYS A 449 -17.02 8.74 -6.62
C LYS A 449 -15.61 8.61 -6.07
N MET A 450 -15.02 7.45 -6.30
CA MET A 450 -13.57 7.22 -6.13
C MET A 450 -12.80 7.85 -7.29
N MET A 451 -11.51 8.11 -7.06
CA MET A 451 -10.63 8.60 -8.11
C MET A 451 -10.53 7.60 -9.26
N LEU A 452 -10.36 8.11 -10.48
CA LEU A 452 -10.01 7.28 -11.63
C LEU A 452 -8.49 7.06 -11.68
N PRO A 453 -8.02 5.86 -12.08
CA PRO A 453 -6.59 5.59 -12.19
C PRO A 453 -5.95 6.50 -13.23
N GLY A 454 -4.71 6.92 -12.98
CA GLY A 454 -4.00 7.86 -13.86
C GLY A 454 -4.08 9.32 -13.44
N MET A 455 -4.92 9.67 -12.48
CA MET A 455 -4.95 10.98 -11.82
C MET A 455 -3.62 11.26 -11.07
N SER A 456 -3.24 12.53 -10.95
CA SER A 456 -2.08 12.93 -10.13
C SER A 456 -2.40 12.83 -8.64
N ARG A 457 -1.36 12.79 -7.80
CA ARG A 457 -1.54 12.82 -6.35
C ARG A 457 -2.16 14.13 -5.91
N ASN A 458 -1.72 15.27 -6.46
CA ASN A 458 -2.29 16.56 -6.08
C ASN A 458 -3.80 16.64 -6.39
N GLU A 459 -4.23 16.17 -7.57
CA GLU A 459 -5.64 16.18 -7.95
C GLU A 459 -6.48 15.27 -7.03
N PHE A 460 -5.95 14.11 -6.64
CA PHE A 460 -6.58 13.25 -5.64
C PHE A 460 -6.77 13.99 -4.31
N LEU A 461 -5.72 14.61 -3.78
CA LEU A 461 -5.82 15.32 -2.51
C LEU A 461 -6.78 16.50 -2.53
N LEU A 462 -6.78 17.28 -3.62
CA LEU A 462 -7.65 18.44 -3.78
C LEU A 462 -9.12 18.06 -3.83
N ASN A 463 -9.46 16.99 -4.56
CA ASN A 463 -10.85 16.69 -4.93
C ASN A 463 -11.49 15.55 -4.12
N TYR A 464 -10.69 14.69 -3.48
CA TYR A 464 -11.17 13.46 -2.84
C TYR A 464 -10.90 13.39 -1.34
N THR A 465 -10.21 14.39 -0.77
CA THR A 465 -9.85 14.35 0.65
C THR A 465 -10.27 15.61 1.40
N SER A 466 -10.63 15.48 2.67
CA SER A 466 -10.66 16.54 3.67
C SER A 466 -9.38 16.56 4.52
N ARG A 467 -8.80 15.38 4.76
CA ARG A 467 -7.48 15.16 5.38
C ARG A 467 -6.62 14.32 4.44
N GLU A 468 -5.42 14.79 4.14
CA GLU A 468 -4.60 14.27 3.04
C GLU A 468 -3.95 12.90 3.30
N ASP A 469 -3.78 12.53 4.57
CA ASP A 469 -3.21 11.23 4.97
C ASP A 469 -3.54 10.94 6.44
N ALA A 470 -2.85 9.96 7.04
CA ALA A 470 -3.02 9.52 8.41
C ALA A 470 -2.89 10.64 9.45
N GLY A 471 -3.66 10.52 10.54
CA GLY A 471 -3.60 11.47 11.66
C GLY A 471 -2.39 11.21 12.57
N GLU A 472 -2.10 12.14 13.47
CA GLU A 472 -0.95 12.03 14.40
C GLU A 472 -0.92 10.71 15.19
N LYS A 473 -2.09 10.24 15.66
CA LYS A 473 -2.23 8.98 16.41
C LYS A 473 -1.87 7.71 15.61
N ASP A 474 -1.81 7.81 14.28
CA ASP A 474 -1.48 6.71 13.37
C ASP A 474 0.02 6.58 13.12
N TYR A 475 0.83 7.41 13.77
CA TYR A 475 2.29 7.35 13.74
C TYR A 475 2.87 6.97 15.10
N TRP A 476 4.10 6.44 15.06
CA TRP A 476 4.94 6.35 16.25
C TRP A 476 5.45 7.76 16.64
N PRO A 477 5.96 7.95 17.87
CA PRO A 477 6.38 9.27 18.35
C PRO A 477 7.40 10.00 17.47
N ASP A 478 8.16 9.28 16.65
CA ASP A 478 9.11 9.89 15.70
C ASP A 478 8.45 10.63 14.51
N GLY A 479 7.14 10.48 14.31
CA GLY A 479 6.38 11.10 13.24
C GLY A 479 6.73 10.58 11.83
N ILE A 480 7.56 9.53 11.73
CA ILE A 480 8.02 8.95 10.47
C ILE A 480 7.31 7.62 10.25
N HIS A 481 7.38 6.72 11.24
CA HIS A 481 6.92 5.35 11.10
C HIS A 481 5.43 5.22 11.35
N SER A 482 4.74 4.57 10.42
CA SER A 482 3.34 4.23 10.58
C SER A 482 3.12 3.18 11.68
N LYS A 483 1.97 3.29 12.35
CA LYS A 483 1.56 2.45 13.48
C LYS A 483 0.25 1.70 13.24
N SER A 484 -0.67 2.27 12.47
CA SER A 484 -2.02 1.74 12.22
C SER A 484 -2.08 0.93 10.93
N HIS A 485 -3.20 0.26 10.71
CA HIS A 485 -3.43 -0.54 9.50
C HIS A 485 -3.44 0.32 8.20
N HIS A 486 -2.94 -0.29 7.11
CA HIS A 486 -2.97 0.16 5.70
C HIS A 486 -2.26 1.46 5.32
N GLN A 487 -1.16 1.82 5.98
CA GLN A 487 -0.32 3.00 5.67
C GLN A 487 0.92 2.70 4.79
N GLN A 488 0.89 1.68 3.92
CA GLN A 488 2.07 1.33 3.11
C GLN A 488 2.46 2.43 2.12
N TYR A 489 1.49 3.12 1.50
CA TYR A 489 1.76 4.25 0.62
C TYR A 489 2.26 5.46 1.41
N THR A 490 1.64 5.74 2.56
CA THR A 490 2.05 6.79 3.52
C THR A 490 3.53 6.67 3.89
N ASP A 491 4.01 5.45 4.13
CA ASP A 491 5.43 5.17 4.36
C ASP A 491 6.25 5.26 3.05
N PHE A 492 5.78 4.63 1.97
CA PHE A 492 6.53 4.49 0.74
C PHE A 492 6.97 5.83 0.13
N ILE A 493 6.08 6.84 0.12
CA ILE A 493 6.39 8.16 -0.45
C ILE A 493 7.46 8.92 0.37
N LYS A 494 7.63 8.59 1.65
CA LYS A 494 8.69 9.13 2.51
C LYS A 494 10.02 8.42 2.29
N SER A 495 10.01 7.23 1.71
CA SER A 495 11.22 6.44 1.47
C SER A 495 12.09 7.05 0.38
N LYS A 496 13.40 6.76 0.43
CA LYS A 496 14.34 7.14 -0.64
C LYS A 496 14.03 6.47 -1.98
N LYS A 497 13.18 5.44 -2.02
CA LYS A 497 12.80 4.75 -3.25
C LYS A 497 11.87 5.58 -4.13
N TYR A 498 11.10 6.49 -3.51
CA TYR A 498 10.12 7.32 -4.20
C TYR A 498 10.71 8.61 -4.77
N ARG A 499 11.79 9.15 -4.19
CA ARG A 499 12.53 10.31 -4.73
C ARG A 499 14.01 9.97 -4.87
N ASN A 500 14.42 9.49 -6.05
CA ASN A 500 15.76 9.00 -6.33
C ASN A 500 16.20 9.34 -7.77
N GLY A 501 17.45 9.76 -7.95
CA GLY A 501 18.01 10.18 -9.24
C GLY A 501 18.24 9.04 -10.24
N ASN A 502 18.36 7.78 -9.80
CA ASN A 502 18.65 6.66 -10.70
C ASN A 502 17.38 5.94 -11.21
N GLN A 503 16.46 5.65 -10.30
CA GLN A 503 15.20 4.94 -10.59
C GLN A 503 14.17 5.33 -9.54
N ILE A 504 13.06 5.90 -9.99
CA ILE A 504 11.90 6.20 -9.15
C ILE A 504 11.05 4.94 -9.12
N LEU A 505 10.94 4.34 -7.94
CA LEU A 505 10.18 3.10 -7.77
C LEU A 505 8.70 3.40 -7.53
N SER A 506 7.90 2.38 -7.83
CA SER A 506 6.46 2.27 -7.62
C SER A 506 6.16 0.94 -6.91
N CYS A 507 4.93 0.77 -6.40
CA CYS A 507 4.52 -0.47 -5.73
C CYS A 507 4.75 -1.72 -6.62
N THR A 508 4.50 -1.57 -7.93
CA THR A 508 4.62 -2.65 -8.93
C THR A 508 6.06 -3.06 -9.25
N ASP A 509 7.07 -2.32 -8.77
CA ASP A 509 8.47 -2.76 -8.90
C ASP A 509 8.77 -3.94 -7.97
N CYS A 510 8.03 -4.06 -6.86
CA CYS A 510 8.15 -5.17 -5.91
C CYS A 510 6.93 -6.12 -5.92
N HIS A 511 5.74 -5.63 -6.26
CA HIS A 511 4.50 -6.40 -6.26
C HIS A 511 4.00 -6.73 -7.68
N ASN A 512 3.44 -7.92 -7.86
CA ASN A 512 2.67 -8.35 -9.03
C ASN A 512 1.17 -8.32 -8.66
N PRO A 513 0.42 -7.26 -9.01
CA PRO A 513 -0.97 -7.11 -8.59
C PRO A 513 -1.87 -8.24 -9.10
N HIS A 514 -1.53 -8.90 -10.21
CA HIS A 514 -2.30 -10.01 -10.77
C HIS A 514 -2.00 -11.38 -10.12
N GLY A 515 -1.09 -11.46 -9.13
CA GLY A 515 -0.79 -12.71 -8.42
C GLY A 515 -0.07 -13.79 -9.25
N MET A 516 0.52 -13.44 -10.39
CA MET A 516 1.04 -14.41 -11.37
C MET A 516 2.33 -15.14 -10.95
N THR A 517 2.94 -14.74 -9.84
CA THR A 517 4.26 -15.24 -9.41
C THR A 517 4.20 -16.36 -8.37
N GLY A 518 3.02 -16.62 -7.79
CA GLY A 518 2.83 -17.63 -6.75
C GLY A 518 3.43 -17.27 -5.38
N PHE A 519 4.12 -16.14 -5.25
CA PHE A 519 4.65 -15.68 -3.97
C PHE A 519 3.57 -15.00 -3.13
N LYS A 520 3.58 -15.28 -1.82
CA LYS A 520 2.68 -14.64 -0.84
C LYS A 520 2.77 -13.13 -0.92
N HIS A 521 1.67 -12.44 -0.59
CA HIS A 521 1.56 -10.97 -0.62
C HIS A 521 1.85 -10.36 -2.01
N GLN A 522 1.57 -11.13 -3.08
CA GLN A 522 1.72 -10.68 -4.46
C GLN A 522 3.16 -10.23 -4.76
N MET A 523 4.19 -10.85 -4.16
CA MET A 523 5.58 -10.43 -4.39
C MET A 523 6.09 -10.87 -5.76
N ARG A 524 6.97 -10.08 -6.39
CA ARG A 524 7.57 -10.45 -7.69
C ARG A 524 8.66 -11.52 -7.59
N ALA A 525 9.25 -11.66 -6.42
CA ALA A 525 10.25 -12.65 -6.07
C ALA A 525 10.07 -13.03 -4.60
N ASP A 526 10.62 -14.18 -4.20
CA ASP A 526 10.71 -14.52 -2.78
C ASP A 526 11.52 -13.43 -2.03
N VAL A 527 10.96 -12.95 -0.93
CA VAL A 527 11.57 -11.93 -0.06
C VAL A 527 12.60 -12.52 0.89
N ARG A 528 12.65 -13.85 1.01
CA ARG A 528 13.52 -14.60 1.91
C ARG A 528 14.46 -15.60 1.23
N ASP A 529 14.64 -15.51 -0.09
CA ASP A 529 15.63 -16.35 -0.76
C ASP A 529 17.07 -16.04 -0.30
N ASP A 530 17.96 -17.04 -0.39
CA ASP A 530 19.35 -16.92 0.08
C ASP A 530 20.11 -15.75 -0.56
N LYS A 531 19.76 -15.38 -1.80
CA LYS A 531 20.39 -14.30 -2.56
C LYS A 531 19.74 -12.93 -2.32
N ASN A 532 18.65 -12.88 -1.56
CA ASN A 532 17.85 -11.69 -1.34
C ASN A 532 17.50 -10.98 -2.65
N SER A 533 17.12 -11.78 -3.66
CA SER A 533 17.08 -11.40 -5.07
C SER A 533 16.18 -10.19 -5.30
N LEU A 534 15.10 -10.05 -4.54
CA LEU A 534 14.21 -8.89 -4.62
C LEU A 534 14.96 -7.56 -4.37
N CYS A 535 15.87 -7.55 -3.39
CA CYS A 535 16.63 -6.37 -2.99
C CYS A 535 17.92 -6.22 -3.80
N THR A 536 18.65 -7.32 -3.97
CA THR A 536 19.99 -7.33 -4.58
C THR A 536 19.96 -7.15 -6.10
N THR A 537 18.79 -7.23 -6.75
CA THR A 537 18.61 -6.83 -8.15
C THR A 537 19.08 -5.39 -8.38
N CYS A 538 18.78 -4.48 -7.44
CA CYS A 538 19.24 -3.09 -7.47
C CYS A 538 20.44 -2.86 -6.55
N HIS A 539 20.47 -3.49 -5.37
CA HIS A 539 21.53 -3.30 -4.37
C HIS A 539 22.67 -4.32 -4.53
N LYS A 540 23.22 -4.45 -5.74
CA LYS A 540 24.25 -5.45 -6.06
C LYS A 540 25.50 -5.36 -5.19
N GLU A 541 25.91 -4.15 -4.83
CA GLU A 541 27.07 -3.90 -3.96
C GLU A 541 26.87 -4.44 -2.53
N ASN A 542 25.62 -4.70 -2.13
CA ASN A 542 25.24 -5.25 -0.83
C ASN A 542 24.78 -6.71 -0.94
N SER A 543 25.08 -7.42 -2.02
CA SER A 543 24.69 -8.83 -2.18
C SER A 543 25.37 -9.76 -1.17
N ASP A 544 26.57 -9.39 -0.71
CA ASP A 544 27.21 -10.02 0.44
C ASP A 544 26.67 -9.39 1.74
N ILE A 545 25.62 -9.99 2.28
CA ILE A 545 24.93 -9.52 3.48
C ILE A 545 25.85 -9.55 4.70
N LYS A 546 26.71 -10.57 4.82
CA LYS A 546 27.63 -10.67 5.97
C LYS A 546 28.62 -9.52 5.97
N LYS A 547 29.20 -9.21 4.80
CA LYS A 547 30.08 -8.04 4.64
C LYS A 547 29.33 -6.73 4.86
N HIS A 548 28.10 -6.62 4.34
CA HIS A 548 27.26 -5.44 4.56
C HIS A 548 26.98 -5.20 6.04
N MET A 549 26.54 -6.23 6.77
CA MET A 549 26.29 -6.17 8.21
C MET A 549 27.56 -5.84 9.00
N GLN A 550 28.68 -6.51 8.70
CA GLN A 550 29.95 -6.21 9.34
C GLN A 550 30.33 -4.73 9.17
N ALA A 551 30.13 -4.17 7.98
CA ALA A 551 30.42 -2.77 7.69
C ALA A 551 29.46 -1.78 8.37
N LYS A 552 28.17 -2.13 8.53
CA LYS A 552 27.15 -1.21 9.07
C LYS A 552 26.97 -1.29 10.58
N ILE A 553 27.14 -2.47 11.17
CA ILE A 553 26.84 -2.72 12.58
C ILE A 553 27.96 -3.49 13.30
N GLY A 554 29.11 -3.71 12.66
CA GLY A 554 30.29 -4.30 13.29
C GLY A 554 30.19 -5.80 13.58
N PHE A 555 29.17 -6.47 13.04
CA PHE A 555 28.88 -7.87 13.31
C PHE A 555 28.36 -8.57 12.06
N ALA A 556 28.82 -9.80 11.83
CA ALA A 556 28.31 -10.71 10.81
C ALA A 556 27.64 -11.92 11.47
N GLU A 557 26.33 -12.06 11.29
CA GLU A 557 25.57 -13.20 11.83
C GLU A 557 25.98 -14.51 11.15
N LYS A 558 25.94 -15.61 11.91
CA LYS A 558 26.26 -16.95 11.39
C LYS A 558 25.04 -17.61 10.73
N GLY A 559 23.83 -17.24 11.14
CA GLY A 559 22.56 -17.68 10.56
C GLY A 559 22.16 -16.98 9.25
N ILE A 560 21.01 -17.41 8.72
CA ILE A 560 20.39 -16.80 7.53
C ILE A 560 19.72 -15.49 7.96
N ILE A 561 20.11 -14.38 7.34
CA ILE A 561 19.48 -13.06 7.48
C ILE A 561 19.08 -12.55 6.11
N ASN A 562 17.88 -12.00 6.03
CA ASN A 562 17.39 -11.32 4.84
C ASN A 562 17.37 -9.81 5.04
N CYS A 563 17.45 -9.03 3.94
CA CYS A 563 17.42 -7.57 3.99
C CYS A 563 16.18 -7.05 4.73
N ILE A 564 15.03 -7.72 4.55
CA ILE A 564 13.74 -7.36 5.15
C ILE A 564 13.73 -7.48 6.68
N ASP A 565 14.61 -8.29 7.28
CA ASP A 565 14.66 -8.49 8.74
C ASP A 565 15.05 -7.21 9.48
N CYS A 566 15.83 -6.35 8.82
CA CYS A 566 16.23 -5.05 9.35
C CYS A 566 15.49 -3.90 8.66
N HIS A 567 15.35 -3.95 7.34
CA HIS A 567 14.86 -2.82 6.53
C HIS A 567 13.33 -2.78 6.38
N ALA A 568 12.60 -3.83 6.74
CA ALA A 568 11.13 -3.87 6.62
C ALA A 568 10.50 -4.27 7.96
N ALA A 569 10.95 -3.63 9.04
CA ALA A 569 10.46 -3.89 10.38
C ALA A 569 8.94 -3.74 10.47
N LYS A 570 8.29 -4.61 11.26
CA LYS A 570 6.83 -4.64 11.37
C LYS A 570 6.35 -3.63 12.40
N THR A 571 6.32 -2.35 12.02
CA THR A 571 5.93 -1.24 12.91
C THR A 571 4.42 -1.09 13.03
N MET A 572 3.65 -1.60 12.07
CA MET A 572 2.20 -1.42 11.98
C MET A 572 1.43 -2.67 12.39
N GLN A 573 0.30 -2.50 13.08
CA GLN A 573 -0.56 -3.61 13.53
C GLN A 573 -1.95 -3.57 12.89
N THR A 574 -2.41 -4.70 12.37
CA THR A 574 -3.79 -4.88 11.89
C THR A 574 -4.55 -5.96 12.63
N GLY A 575 -3.92 -7.11 12.90
CA GLY A 575 -4.47 -8.21 13.68
C GLY A 575 -3.76 -8.34 15.03
N ALA A 576 -3.39 -9.55 15.40
CA ALA A 576 -2.71 -9.84 16.67
C ALA A 576 -1.18 -9.62 16.64
N GLY A 577 -0.60 -9.31 15.48
CA GLY A 577 0.85 -9.39 15.29
C GLY A 577 1.39 -10.82 15.28
N PHE A 578 2.71 -10.97 15.42
CA PHE A 578 3.40 -12.27 15.44
C PHE A 578 3.85 -12.69 16.85
N GLY A 579 3.20 -12.15 17.89
CA GLY A 579 3.46 -12.50 19.28
C GLY A 579 4.65 -11.78 19.93
N LYS A 580 5.23 -12.45 20.93
CA LYS A 580 6.31 -11.90 21.79
C LYS A 580 7.60 -11.74 20.98
N GLY A 581 8.19 -10.55 21.01
CA GLY A 581 9.55 -10.27 20.58
C GLY A 581 10.54 -10.58 21.71
N LEU A 582 11.33 -9.59 22.11
CA LEU A 582 12.23 -9.69 23.27
C LEU A 582 11.44 -9.51 24.59
N THR A 583 11.85 -10.18 25.66
CA THR A 583 11.41 -9.85 27.02
C THR A 583 12.36 -8.81 27.63
N GLY A 584 11.81 -7.70 28.11
CA GLY A 584 12.53 -6.64 28.79
C GLY A 584 13.02 -7.07 30.18
N LYS A 585 13.88 -6.23 30.79
CA LYS A 585 14.46 -6.49 32.12
C LYS A 585 13.40 -6.53 33.24
N ASP A 586 12.27 -5.87 33.03
CA ASP A 586 11.10 -5.83 33.90
C ASP A 586 10.16 -7.04 33.72
N GLY A 587 10.52 -7.99 32.85
CA GLY A 587 9.69 -9.15 32.51
C GLY A 587 8.56 -8.87 31.52
N LYS A 588 8.38 -7.62 31.06
CA LYS A 588 7.38 -7.27 30.05
C LYS A 588 7.89 -7.57 28.65
N ASN A 589 6.97 -7.90 27.74
CA ASN A 589 7.35 -8.24 26.37
C ASN A 589 7.36 -6.99 25.49
N TYR A 590 8.43 -6.85 24.70
CA TYR A 590 8.35 -6.17 23.42
C TYR A 590 7.54 -7.02 22.47
N TRP A 591 6.71 -6.37 21.66
CA TRP A 591 5.81 -7.11 20.77
C TRP A 591 6.19 -6.96 19.30
N MET A 592 5.88 -8.00 18.52
CA MET A 592 5.99 -7.96 17.06
C MET A 592 4.63 -7.67 16.43
N ASN A 593 4.54 -6.63 15.59
CA ASN A 593 3.32 -6.41 14.81
C ASN A 593 3.35 -7.21 13.50
N ASP A 594 2.36 -7.05 12.63
CA ASP A 594 2.12 -7.93 11.46
C ASP A 594 2.34 -7.25 10.09
N ILE A 595 2.25 -5.92 10.02
CA ILE A 595 2.48 -5.15 8.78
C ILE A 595 3.86 -4.50 8.77
N THR A 596 4.59 -4.70 7.68
CA THR A 596 5.92 -4.12 7.45
C THR A 596 5.86 -2.63 7.13
N SER A 597 6.73 -1.85 7.77
CA SER A 597 7.06 -0.48 7.35
C SER A 597 7.56 -0.48 5.91
N HIS A 598 7.14 0.52 5.14
CA HIS A 598 7.62 0.77 3.77
C HIS A 598 8.56 1.98 3.68
N ILE A 599 9.11 2.44 4.82
CA ILE A 599 10.16 3.47 4.87
C ILE A 599 11.51 2.91 4.36
N PHE A 600 11.71 1.59 4.51
CA PHE A 600 12.92 0.84 4.12
C PHE A 600 14.21 1.25 4.84
N ASP A 601 14.11 1.89 5.99
CA ASP A 601 15.22 2.22 6.89
C ASP A 601 15.38 1.16 8.00
N VAL A 602 16.35 1.37 8.87
CA VAL A 602 16.56 0.52 10.06
C VAL A 602 16.36 1.41 11.30
N PRO A 603 15.19 1.37 11.93
CA PRO A 603 14.94 2.14 13.15
C PRO A 603 15.92 1.71 14.24
N ARG A 604 16.61 2.70 14.82
CA ARG A 604 17.66 2.46 15.82
C ARG A 604 17.07 2.38 17.22
N LYS A 605 17.86 1.80 18.13
CA LYS A 605 17.48 1.66 19.55
C LYS A 605 17.30 3.01 20.28
N ASP A 606 17.96 4.07 19.84
CA ASP A 606 17.82 5.43 20.37
C ASP A 606 16.61 6.19 19.81
N ASN A 607 15.80 5.56 18.94
CA ASN A 607 14.56 6.13 18.45
C ASN A 607 13.61 6.43 19.61
N ILE A 608 12.93 7.57 19.56
CA ILE A 608 12.07 8.07 20.62
C ILE A 608 10.81 7.22 20.85
N GLY A 609 10.43 6.41 19.87
CA GLY A 609 9.39 5.39 20.01
C GLY A 609 9.83 4.14 20.77
N VAL A 610 11.10 4.04 21.17
CA VAL A 610 11.66 2.87 21.86
C VAL A 610 12.42 3.25 23.12
N LYS A 611 13.36 4.20 23.04
CA LYS A 611 14.20 4.58 24.18
C LYS A 611 13.35 5.16 25.32
N GLY A 612 13.43 4.55 26.50
CA GLY A 612 12.62 4.96 27.67
C GLY A 612 11.12 4.69 27.53
N VAL A 613 10.70 3.92 26.52
CA VAL A 613 9.31 3.49 26.35
C VAL A 613 9.15 2.08 26.91
N GLU A 614 8.12 1.90 27.75
CA GLU A 614 7.74 0.60 28.30
C GLU A 614 7.66 -0.48 27.21
N PRO A 615 8.23 -1.71 27.42
CA PRO A 615 8.30 -2.74 26.38
C PRO A 615 6.97 -3.03 25.66
N GLY A 616 5.86 -3.06 26.41
CA GLY A 616 4.53 -3.31 25.85
C GLY A 616 3.96 -2.17 24.99
N LYS A 617 4.59 -0.99 24.99
CA LYS A 617 4.18 0.21 24.24
C LYS A 617 5.23 0.67 23.23
N ALA A 618 6.43 0.07 23.23
CA ALA A 618 7.52 0.46 22.36
C ALA A 618 7.24 0.10 20.89
N MET A 619 7.78 0.91 19.98
CA MET A 619 7.76 0.64 18.54
C MET A 619 8.51 -0.67 18.27
N PRO A 620 7.92 -1.62 17.51
CA PRO A 620 8.65 -2.81 17.10
C PRO A 620 9.76 -2.44 16.11
N ILE A 621 10.99 -2.72 16.47
CA ILE A 621 12.18 -2.51 15.65
C ILE A 621 13.03 -3.79 15.66
N PRO A 622 14.03 -3.94 14.77
CA PRO A 622 14.86 -5.15 14.76
C PRO A 622 15.50 -5.44 16.14
N TYR A 623 15.89 -4.39 16.86
CA TYR A 623 16.52 -4.47 18.18
C TYR A 623 15.57 -4.80 19.35
N THR A 624 14.25 -4.73 19.17
CA THR A 624 13.26 -5.18 20.17
C THR A 624 12.77 -6.61 19.88
N ASN A 625 13.40 -7.29 18.92
CA ASN A 625 13.15 -8.66 18.54
C ASN A 625 14.40 -9.53 18.75
N VAL A 626 14.53 -10.65 18.04
CA VAL A 626 15.63 -11.62 18.12
C VAL A 626 17.02 -10.98 17.99
N CYS A 627 17.17 -9.91 17.21
CA CYS A 627 18.46 -9.23 17.03
C CYS A 627 18.91 -8.53 18.32
N GLY A 628 17.98 -8.06 19.17
CA GLY A 628 18.28 -7.41 20.44
C GLY A 628 19.07 -8.27 21.42
N LYS A 629 18.93 -9.60 21.33
CA LYS A 629 19.63 -10.58 22.19
C LYS A 629 21.15 -10.53 22.01
N CYS A 630 21.61 -10.47 20.76
CA CYS A 630 23.04 -10.46 20.43
C CYS A 630 23.62 -9.05 20.39
N HIS A 631 22.82 -8.04 20.00
CA HIS A 631 23.27 -6.65 19.88
C HIS A 631 23.21 -5.86 21.20
N LYS A 632 23.03 -6.56 22.34
CA LYS A 632 22.96 -6.01 23.69
C LYS A 632 22.21 -4.68 23.70
N ALA A 633 20.92 -4.77 23.40
CA ALA A 633 20.00 -3.66 23.55
C ALA A 633 19.84 -3.20 25.01
N ASP A 634 20.70 -3.67 25.93
CA ASP A 634 20.65 -3.55 27.38
C ASP A 634 20.87 -2.13 27.93
N GLY A 635 20.65 -1.11 27.09
CA GLY A 635 20.50 0.31 27.44
C GLY A 635 19.36 1.01 26.69
N LEU A 636 18.35 0.25 26.22
CA LEU A 636 17.03 0.75 25.83
C LEU A 636 16.27 1.34 27.01
#